data_AF-A0A413RP42-F1
#
_entry.id   AF-A0A413RP42-F1
#
_cell.length_a   1.000
_cell.length_b   1.000
_cell.length_c   1.000
_cell.angle_alpha   90.00
_cell.angle_beta   90.00
_cell.angle_gamma   90.00
#
_symmetry.space_group_name_H-M   'P 1'
#
loop_
_entity.id
_entity.type
_entity.pdbx_description
1 polymer ?
#
loop_
_entity_poly.entity_id
_entity_poly.type
_entity_poly.pdbx_seq_one_letter_code
_entity_poly.pdbx_strand_id
1 'polypeptide(L)'
;MAIAAAVVGALVGTTLAGPATAAGGDAWNPQERRSHGAELWPDQGDEQSLIPSTTDTGEQDVAVQGKAPTNATVDVTWPGAGSMTVAVTRAATGGTTSKSKRAGGAPTLRVVDADVAAKANVAGLLMQVTSRTSDTDAAAVAVSVDYSKFAGAFGGGWGSRLRLVTLPSCALSTPESAQCQTQSPVDSVNDAQAGTVTARSASLTSGVMALTASASGSTGDFSATPLAASSAWAVSTQTGSFSWSYPLRVPPAASGLEPDLSLSYSSASVDGRVASTNNQSSWIGDGWDLSSGFIERKYVPCAEDTDGDANNADHKTGDLCWSDQNATLVFNGSSTELVHDTASGYWRPKNDDGTRVERKTGGWNADNDDEYWVVTTSDGVKYYFGRGKTSSTGSDLNSAWTVPVYGNNSGEPCHASAFADSWCQQAWRWNLDYVADLSGNAMTYTYVAESNNYGRNNNDAVSSYDRGGYLARIDYGQRDGSSAAPEQVVFTTAERCVASGSITCAPSELNDDTASSWPDVPYDLVCTSSSSCPDVRSPAFFTRKRLAKVETKTTVGGALQSVDSWTLTHTLPDPGDSGNAVLWLASIQHQGLVGGTVTLPKVTFAGTQLANRVDKIGDVGPPMIRYRLSSIVSESGGITSVTYSDEDCTTSDLPSSPQSNTRRCFPVQWTPEGRADPIREYFHKYLVTVVASDPAESGIEAVQTRYDYVGGAAWHYDDNDLLPAKRRTWSDFRGYATVDVTTGSL
;
A
#
# COMPACT_ATOMS: atom_id res chain seq x y z
N MET A 1 28.55 50.88 12.07
CA MET A 1 29.15 49.84 11.20
C MET A 1 28.29 48.59 11.40
N ALA A 2 27.21 48.37 10.63
CA ALA A 2 27.17 47.76 9.29
C ALA A 2 27.90 46.38 9.31
N ILE A 3 27.32 45.20 9.01
CA ILE A 3 26.48 44.68 7.90
C ILE A 3 25.88 43.32 8.42
N ALA A 4 24.57 43.00 8.42
CA ALA A 4 23.59 42.52 7.40
C ALA A 4 23.56 40.99 7.07
N ALA A 5 22.32 40.50 6.88
CA ALA A 5 21.83 39.25 6.22
C ALA A 5 21.74 37.94 7.04
N ALA A 6 20.75 37.06 6.90
CA ALA A 6 19.39 37.05 6.33
C ALA A 6 18.74 35.73 6.77
N VAL A 7 17.44 35.76 7.08
CA VAL A 7 16.60 34.60 7.45
C VAL A 7 16.02 33.99 6.18
N VAL A 8 16.12 32.67 6.00
CA VAL A 8 15.34 31.92 4.99
C VAL A 8 14.79 30.66 5.66
N GLY A 9 13.48 30.63 5.86
CA GLY A 9 12.72 29.41 6.14
C GLY A 9 12.31 28.75 4.83
N ALA A 10 12.41 27.43 4.76
CA ALA A 10 11.89 26.63 3.66
C ALA A 10 10.85 25.64 4.22
N LEU A 11 9.59 25.83 3.80
CA LEU A 11 8.56 24.80 3.82
C LEU A 11 8.95 23.71 2.80
N VAL A 12 8.95 22.44 3.20
CA VAL A 12 8.99 21.30 2.28
C VAL A 12 7.62 20.62 2.35
N GLY A 13 6.82 20.81 1.30
CA GLY A 13 5.60 20.05 1.06
C GLY A 13 5.95 18.74 0.36
N THR A 14 5.51 17.62 0.91
CA THR A 14 5.60 16.29 0.33
C THR A 14 4.48 16.11 -0.70
N THR A 15 4.82 16.25 -1.99
CA THR A 15 3.96 15.84 -3.10
C THR A 15 4.21 14.38 -3.43
N LEU A 16 3.17 13.55 -3.34
CA LEU A 16 3.08 12.26 -4.03
C LEU A 16 3.19 12.53 -5.54
N ALA A 17 4.32 12.15 -6.14
CA ALA A 17 4.50 12.24 -7.58
C ALA A 17 3.82 11.01 -8.23
N GLY A 18 2.82 11.26 -9.06
CA GLY A 18 2.43 10.33 -10.13
C GLY A 18 3.60 10.11 -11.12
N PRO A 19 3.45 9.25 -12.14
CA PRO A 19 4.53 8.92 -13.04
C PRO A 19 5.10 10.20 -13.65
N ALA A 20 6.39 10.44 -13.38
CA ALA A 20 7.11 11.56 -13.96
C ALA A 20 7.07 11.40 -15.48
N THR A 21 6.47 12.38 -16.17
CA THR A 21 6.77 12.59 -17.58
C THR A 21 8.25 12.94 -17.65
N ALA A 22 9.03 12.11 -18.34
CA ALA A 22 10.45 12.30 -18.52
C ALA A 22 10.72 13.71 -19.08
N ALA A 23 11.33 14.57 -18.27
CA ALA A 23 11.93 15.81 -18.75
C ALA A 23 13.08 15.40 -19.67
N GLY A 24 13.04 15.87 -20.92
CA GLY A 24 13.97 15.48 -21.98
C GLY A 24 15.44 15.68 -21.58
N GLY A 25 16.11 14.58 -21.25
CA GLY A 25 17.54 14.42 -21.52
C GLY A 25 17.69 14.03 -22.98
N ASP A 26 18.69 14.60 -23.66
CA ASP A 26 18.92 14.38 -25.09
C ASP A 26 18.95 12.88 -25.42
N ALA A 27 17.90 12.40 -26.09
CA ALA A 27 17.81 11.03 -26.55
C ALA A 27 18.96 10.77 -27.51
N TRP A 28 19.72 9.69 -27.27
CA TRP A 28 20.80 9.28 -28.15
C TRP A 28 20.30 9.11 -29.58
N ASN A 29 21.04 9.70 -30.51
CA ASN A 29 20.72 9.56 -31.91
C ASN A 29 20.97 8.11 -32.37
N PRO A 30 20.39 7.68 -33.50
CA PRO A 30 20.53 6.32 -34.01
C PRO A 30 21.97 5.86 -34.31
N GLN A 31 22.95 6.77 -34.37
CA GLN A 31 24.37 6.43 -34.56
C GLN A 31 25.05 6.15 -33.22
N GLU A 32 24.73 6.91 -32.17
CA GLU A 32 25.16 6.65 -30.79
C GLU A 32 24.65 5.30 -30.29
N ARG A 33 23.38 4.99 -30.58
CA ARG A 33 22.76 3.69 -30.24
C ARG A 33 23.48 2.50 -30.91
N ARG A 34 23.86 2.65 -32.19
CA ARG A 34 24.59 1.62 -32.93
C ARG A 34 26.04 1.47 -32.48
N SER A 35 26.71 2.55 -32.06
CA SER A 35 28.07 2.48 -31.51
C SER A 35 28.15 1.77 -30.15
N HIS A 36 27.01 1.63 -29.46
CA HIS A 36 26.87 0.92 -28.18
C HIS A 36 26.21 -0.46 -28.31
N GLY A 37 26.14 -1.03 -29.53
CA GLY A 37 25.74 -2.42 -29.75
C GLY A 37 24.23 -2.67 -29.81
N ALA A 38 23.40 -1.62 -29.93
CA ALA A 38 21.96 -1.79 -30.13
C ALA A 38 21.65 -2.27 -31.56
N GLU A 39 20.98 -3.42 -31.67
CA GLU A 39 20.32 -3.87 -32.89
C GLU A 39 18.98 -3.14 -33.01
N LEU A 40 18.76 -2.41 -34.11
CA LEU A 40 17.54 -1.64 -34.35
C LEU A 40 16.58 -2.48 -35.20
N TRP A 41 15.46 -2.89 -34.63
CA TRP A 41 14.33 -3.49 -35.36
C TRP A 41 13.44 -2.38 -35.98
N PRO A 42 12.81 -2.55 -37.17
CA PRO A 42 12.68 -3.76 -38.02
C PRO A 42 13.51 -3.76 -39.30
N ASP A 43 14.06 -4.91 -39.68
CA ASP A 43 14.22 -5.30 -41.08
C ASP A 43 12.96 -6.08 -41.51
N GLN A 44 12.31 -5.63 -42.58
CA GLN A 44 11.07 -6.19 -43.11
C GLN A 44 11.26 -7.65 -43.54
N GLY A 45 10.58 -8.59 -42.88
CA GLY A 45 10.70 -10.02 -43.20
C GLY A 45 9.56 -10.94 -42.76
N ASP A 46 8.86 -10.69 -41.66
CA ASP A 46 7.90 -11.67 -41.11
C ASP A 46 6.57 -11.04 -40.66
N GLU A 47 5.83 -10.44 -41.61
CA GLU A 47 4.38 -10.24 -41.48
C GLU A 47 3.65 -11.43 -42.10
N GLN A 48 3.46 -12.52 -41.35
CA GLN A 48 2.39 -13.48 -41.62
C GLN A 48 2.25 -14.49 -40.48
N SER A 49 1.36 -14.19 -39.53
CA SER A 49 0.34 -15.12 -39.04
C SER A 49 -0.38 -14.54 -37.82
N LEU A 50 -1.33 -13.62 -38.05
CA LEU A 50 -2.40 -13.35 -37.09
C LEU A 50 -3.73 -13.54 -37.82
N ILE A 51 -4.53 -14.49 -37.32
CA ILE A 51 -5.81 -14.91 -37.86
C ILE A 51 -6.87 -13.87 -37.44
N PRO A 52 -7.69 -13.32 -38.36
CA PRO A 52 -8.74 -12.38 -37.99
C PRO A 52 -9.99 -13.15 -37.50
N SER A 53 -10.56 -12.71 -36.38
CA SER A 53 -11.89 -13.14 -35.92
C SER A 53 -12.80 -11.93 -35.76
N THR A 54 -13.49 -11.57 -36.83
CA THR A 54 -14.71 -10.75 -36.77
C THR A 54 -15.92 -11.67 -36.56
N THR A 55 -16.67 -11.50 -35.47
CA THR A 55 -18.14 -11.56 -35.53
C THR A 55 -18.79 -10.84 -34.37
N ASP A 56 -19.69 -9.95 -34.75
CA ASP A 56 -20.61 -9.11 -33.99
C ASP A 56 -21.89 -9.89 -33.61
N THR A 57 -22.44 -9.70 -32.40
CA THR A 57 -23.89 -9.82 -32.11
C THR A 57 -24.28 -9.14 -30.78
N GLY A 58 -25.03 -8.03 -30.88
CA GLY A 58 -26.40 -7.95 -30.32
C GLY A 58 -26.60 -7.39 -28.90
N GLU A 59 -26.83 -6.08 -28.82
CA GLU A 59 -27.35 -5.35 -27.65
C GLU A 59 -28.86 -5.63 -27.44
N GLN A 60 -29.30 -5.87 -26.19
CA GLN A 60 -30.72 -5.94 -25.83
C GLN A 60 -31.05 -4.99 -24.67
N ASP A 61 -31.94 -4.03 -24.96
CA ASP A 61 -32.56 -3.11 -24.01
C ASP A 61 -33.58 -3.82 -23.09
N VAL A 62 -33.52 -3.53 -21.79
CA VAL A 62 -34.55 -3.90 -20.81
C VAL A 62 -35.11 -2.65 -20.14
N ALA A 63 -36.38 -2.35 -20.39
CA ALA A 63 -37.10 -1.21 -19.81
C ALA A 63 -37.46 -1.43 -18.33
N VAL A 64 -37.10 -0.46 -17.47
CA VAL A 64 -37.51 -0.42 -16.05
C VAL A 64 -38.61 0.62 -15.85
N GLN A 65 -39.78 0.17 -15.41
CA GLN A 65 -40.91 1.01 -14.98
C GLN A 65 -40.74 1.39 -13.50
N GLY A 66 -40.36 2.64 -13.24
CA GLY A 66 -40.35 3.26 -11.91
C GLY A 66 -40.96 4.66 -11.98
N LYS A 67 -41.78 5.01 -10.99
CA LYS A 67 -42.51 6.30 -10.91
C LYS A 67 -41.53 7.48 -11.01
N ALA A 68 -41.67 8.31 -12.04
CA ALA A 68 -40.76 9.41 -12.32
C ALA A 68 -40.74 10.44 -11.15
N PRO A 69 -39.56 10.77 -10.60
CA PRO A 69 -39.42 11.97 -9.78
C PRO A 69 -39.79 13.18 -10.65
N THR A 70 -40.55 14.12 -10.10
CA THR A 70 -40.89 15.36 -10.80
C THR A 70 -39.62 16.14 -11.11
N ASN A 71 -39.41 16.47 -12.39
CA ASN A 71 -38.29 17.30 -12.82
C ASN A 71 -38.32 18.66 -12.10
N ALA A 72 -37.30 18.93 -11.28
CA ALA A 72 -37.07 20.27 -10.78
C ALA A 72 -36.53 21.12 -11.93
N THR A 73 -37.31 22.11 -12.37
CA THR A 73 -36.81 23.21 -13.19
C THR A 73 -36.47 24.36 -12.26
N VAL A 74 -35.27 24.91 -12.38
CA VAL A 74 -34.80 26.05 -11.59
C VAL A 74 -34.86 27.28 -12.49
N ASP A 75 -35.58 28.31 -12.06
CA ASP A 75 -35.56 29.61 -12.75
C ASP A 75 -34.21 30.29 -12.53
N VAL A 76 -33.52 30.63 -13.63
CA VAL A 76 -32.18 31.22 -13.61
C VAL A 76 -32.27 32.66 -14.08
N THR A 77 -31.81 33.60 -13.24
CA THR A 77 -31.73 35.03 -13.59
C THR A 77 -30.29 35.53 -13.49
N TRP A 78 -29.68 35.77 -14.66
CA TRP A 78 -28.34 36.36 -14.75
C TRP A 78 -28.36 37.88 -14.50
N PRO A 79 -27.32 38.45 -13.86
CA PRO A 79 -27.14 39.90 -13.82
C PRO A 79 -26.88 40.46 -15.22
N GLY A 80 -27.49 41.61 -15.56
CA GLY A 80 -27.24 42.30 -16.81
C GLY A 80 -25.87 42.98 -16.88
N ALA A 81 -25.34 43.18 -18.09
CA ALA A 81 -24.10 43.91 -18.30
C ALA A 81 -24.24 45.37 -17.83
N GLY A 82 -23.28 45.85 -17.02
CA GLY A 82 -23.38 47.19 -16.43
C GLY A 82 -22.38 47.46 -15.31
N SER A 83 -22.18 48.75 -15.02
CA SER A 83 -21.35 49.18 -13.88
C SER A 83 -22.16 49.06 -12.60
N MET A 84 -21.69 48.26 -11.64
CA MET A 84 -22.24 48.19 -10.29
C MET A 84 -21.24 48.78 -9.30
N THR A 85 -21.73 49.55 -8.34
CA THR A 85 -20.86 50.04 -7.25
C THR A 85 -20.88 49.01 -6.15
N VAL A 86 -19.74 48.42 -5.83
CA VAL A 86 -19.63 47.36 -4.80
C VAL A 86 -19.37 48.00 -3.45
N ALA A 87 -20.05 47.49 -2.41
CA ALA A 87 -19.77 47.84 -1.04
C ALA A 87 -18.39 47.26 -0.65
N VAL A 88 -17.41 48.13 -0.48
CA VAL A 88 -16.04 47.74 -0.09
C VAL A 88 -15.94 47.86 1.43
N THR A 89 -15.85 46.73 2.12
CA THR A 89 -15.53 46.69 3.55
C THR A 89 -14.03 46.47 3.71
N ARG A 90 -13.37 47.31 4.53
CA ARG A 90 -11.99 47.03 4.95
C ARG A 90 -12.00 45.76 5.82
N ALA A 91 -11.14 44.80 5.52
CA ALA A 91 -10.90 43.68 6.41
C ALA A 91 -10.40 44.21 7.78
N ALA A 92 -11.06 43.85 8.87
CA ALA A 92 -10.69 44.30 10.20
C ALA A 92 -9.42 43.56 10.64
N THR A 93 -8.26 44.22 10.56
CA THR A 93 -7.05 43.78 11.27
C THR A 93 -7.20 44.19 12.74
N GLY A 94 -7.28 43.22 13.65
CA GLY A 94 -7.32 43.49 15.08
C GLY A 94 -6.09 44.28 15.53
N GLY A 95 -6.30 45.51 16.01
CA GLY A 95 -5.24 46.32 16.62
C GLY A 95 -5.42 47.83 16.47
N THR A 96 -5.86 48.48 17.56
CA THR A 96 -5.71 49.89 17.96
C THR A 96 -5.94 51.05 16.97
N THR A 97 -6.76 51.99 17.43
CA THR A 97 -7.16 53.28 16.84
C THR A 97 -6.01 54.11 16.24
N SER A 98 -6.04 54.31 14.93
CA SER A 98 -5.44 55.49 14.29
C SER A 98 -6.40 56.07 13.24
N LYS A 99 -6.70 57.36 13.38
CA LYS A 99 -7.57 58.10 12.45
C LYS A 99 -6.86 58.24 11.09
N SER A 100 -7.12 57.34 10.13
CA SER A 100 -6.61 57.52 8.76
C SER A 100 -7.50 58.47 7.97
N LYS A 101 -6.87 59.48 7.37
CA LYS A 101 -7.44 60.42 6.39
C LYS A 101 -8.29 59.69 5.34
N ARG A 102 -9.43 60.30 4.98
CA ARG A 102 -10.29 59.88 3.88
C ARG A 102 -9.64 60.32 2.56
N ALA A 103 -9.02 59.40 1.84
CA ALA A 103 -8.59 59.59 0.46
C ALA A 103 -8.62 58.23 -0.29
N GLY A 104 -9.24 58.22 -1.47
CA GLY A 104 -9.36 57.05 -2.35
C GLY A 104 -10.81 56.64 -2.57
N GLY A 105 -11.37 56.92 -3.76
CA GLY A 105 -12.73 56.50 -4.12
C GLY A 105 -12.86 54.98 -4.16
N ALA A 106 -14.05 54.44 -3.84
CA ALA A 106 -14.30 53.01 -3.87
C ALA A 106 -13.98 52.42 -5.27
N PRO A 107 -13.34 51.24 -5.36
CA PRO A 107 -13.19 50.51 -6.62
C PRO A 107 -14.56 50.24 -7.25
N THR A 108 -14.61 50.27 -8.58
CA THR A 108 -15.82 49.96 -9.34
C THR A 108 -15.73 48.56 -9.94
N LEU A 109 -16.80 47.77 -9.82
CA LEU A 109 -16.93 46.46 -10.43
C LEU A 109 -17.94 46.56 -11.59
N ARG A 110 -17.53 46.15 -12.78
CA ARG A 110 -18.42 46.11 -13.94
C ARG A 110 -18.63 44.66 -14.34
N VAL A 111 -19.89 44.23 -14.42
CA VAL A 111 -20.23 42.96 -15.06
C VAL A 111 -20.06 43.13 -16.57
N VAL A 112 -19.26 42.25 -17.16
CA VAL A 112 -18.96 42.21 -18.59
C VAL A 112 -20.07 41.43 -19.30
N ASP A 113 -20.26 41.74 -20.59
CA ASP A 113 -21.27 41.09 -21.41
C ASP A 113 -21.06 39.56 -21.50
N ALA A 114 -22.17 38.81 -21.55
CA ALA A 114 -22.16 37.36 -21.59
C ALA A 114 -21.47 36.80 -22.84
N ASP A 115 -21.57 37.49 -23.99
CA ASP A 115 -20.91 37.08 -25.23
C ASP A 115 -19.38 37.16 -25.10
N VAL A 116 -18.88 38.17 -24.37
CA VAL A 116 -17.45 38.33 -24.10
C VAL A 116 -16.98 37.32 -23.06
N ALA A 117 -17.79 37.05 -22.02
CA ALA A 117 -17.51 36.00 -21.04
C ALA A 117 -17.39 34.62 -21.71
N ALA A 118 -18.34 34.27 -22.59
CA ALA A 118 -18.31 33.03 -23.35
C ALA A 118 -17.06 32.93 -24.24
N LYS A 119 -16.71 33.99 -24.97
CA LYS A 119 -15.49 34.03 -25.80
C LYS A 119 -14.20 33.93 -25.00
N ALA A 120 -14.20 34.40 -23.75
CA ALA A 120 -13.08 34.27 -22.81
C ALA A 120 -13.04 32.89 -22.11
N ASN A 121 -13.86 31.93 -22.56
CA ASN A 121 -14.01 30.60 -21.98
C ASN A 121 -14.43 30.61 -20.51
N VAL A 122 -15.31 31.56 -20.14
CA VAL A 122 -15.89 31.68 -18.80
C VAL A 122 -17.36 31.24 -18.85
N ALA A 123 -17.61 30.01 -18.37
CA ALA A 123 -18.96 29.48 -18.13
C ALA A 123 -19.50 30.01 -16.78
N GLY A 124 -19.70 31.32 -16.70
CA GLY A 124 -20.06 32.03 -15.48
C GLY A 124 -20.02 33.55 -15.65
N LEU A 125 -19.72 34.28 -14.58
CA LEU A 125 -19.75 35.74 -14.58
C LEU A 125 -18.35 36.33 -14.82
N LEU A 126 -18.17 37.13 -15.87
CA LEU A 126 -16.94 37.91 -16.09
C LEU A 126 -17.10 39.33 -15.55
N MET A 127 -16.11 39.83 -14.83
CA MET A 127 -16.14 41.11 -14.14
C MET A 127 -14.85 41.89 -14.33
N GLN A 128 -14.96 43.19 -14.54
CA GLN A 128 -13.82 44.11 -14.57
C GLN A 128 -13.77 44.90 -13.26
N VAL A 129 -12.64 44.85 -12.58
CA VAL A 129 -12.35 45.65 -11.39
C VAL A 129 -11.49 46.84 -11.78
N THR A 130 -11.92 48.05 -11.44
CA THR A 130 -11.12 49.26 -11.62
C THR A 130 -10.84 49.92 -10.28
N SER A 131 -9.57 50.03 -9.90
CA SER A 131 -9.14 50.83 -8.74
C SER A 131 -9.08 52.32 -9.12
N ARG A 132 -9.42 53.21 -8.18
CA ARG A 132 -9.32 54.68 -8.36
C ARG A 132 -8.12 55.31 -7.67
N THR A 133 -7.22 54.54 -7.05
CA THR A 133 -6.05 55.10 -6.33
C THR A 133 -4.75 54.85 -7.10
N SER A 134 -3.96 55.90 -7.29
CA SER A 134 -2.60 55.86 -7.84
C SER A 134 -1.52 55.56 -6.78
N ASP A 135 -1.91 55.28 -5.53
CA ASP A 135 -0.98 54.91 -4.46
C ASP A 135 -0.69 53.40 -4.50
N THR A 136 0.60 53.08 -4.41
CA THR A 136 1.20 51.73 -4.47
C THR A 136 0.89 50.85 -3.24
N ASP A 137 0.04 51.29 -2.33
CA ASP A 137 -0.46 50.49 -1.21
C ASP A 137 -1.77 49.81 -1.60
N ALA A 138 -1.68 48.61 -2.18
CA ALA A 138 -2.83 47.77 -2.49
C ALA A 138 -3.61 47.44 -1.20
N ALA A 139 -4.66 48.20 -0.90
CA ALA A 139 -5.56 47.87 0.20
C ALA A 139 -6.25 46.54 -0.11
N ALA A 140 -6.16 45.56 0.80
CA ALA A 140 -6.91 44.31 0.69
C ALA A 140 -8.42 44.62 0.66
N VAL A 141 -9.07 44.32 -0.46
CA VAL A 141 -10.51 44.49 -0.64
C VAL A 141 -11.16 43.11 -0.66
N ALA A 142 -12.27 42.97 0.06
CA ALA A 142 -13.10 41.77 -0.02
C ALA A 142 -14.04 41.87 -1.23
N VAL A 143 -14.04 40.84 -2.08
CA VAL A 143 -15.01 40.72 -3.18
C VAL A 143 -15.94 39.58 -2.85
N SER A 144 -17.24 39.87 -2.85
CA SER A 144 -18.29 38.90 -2.56
C SER A 144 -19.30 38.90 -3.70
N VAL A 145 -19.62 37.72 -4.23
CA VAL A 145 -20.60 37.54 -5.30
C VAL A 145 -21.71 36.63 -4.80
N ASP A 146 -22.92 37.18 -4.70
CA ASP A 146 -24.16 36.46 -4.44
C ASP A 146 -24.65 35.86 -5.77
N TYR A 147 -24.72 34.53 -5.81
CA TYR A 147 -25.16 33.74 -6.95
C TYR A 147 -26.50 33.04 -6.72
N SER A 148 -27.22 33.34 -5.63
CA SER A 148 -28.47 32.69 -5.24
C SER A 148 -29.53 32.66 -6.37
N LYS A 149 -29.58 33.69 -7.21
CA LYS A 149 -30.53 33.81 -8.35
C LYS A 149 -30.14 33.05 -9.61
N PHE A 150 -28.92 32.55 -9.68
CA PHE A 150 -28.41 31.80 -10.84
C PHE A 150 -27.61 30.55 -10.44
N ALA A 151 -27.73 30.09 -9.18
CA ALA A 151 -27.01 28.94 -8.63
C ALA A 151 -27.24 27.63 -9.40
N GLY A 152 -28.38 27.51 -10.07
CA GLY A 152 -28.76 26.35 -10.89
C GLY A 152 -28.44 26.47 -12.39
N ALA A 153 -27.75 27.53 -12.83
CA ALA A 153 -27.64 27.89 -14.24
C ALA A 153 -27.08 26.82 -15.18
N PHE A 154 -26.28 25.89 -14.66
CA PHE A 154 -25.64 24.83 -15.45
C PHE A 154 -25.90 23.42 -14.92
N GLY A 155 -26.83 23.23 -13.97
CA GLY A 155 -27.09 21.93 -13.35
C GLY A 155 -25.88 21.34 -12.61
N GLY A 156 -25.90 20.05 -12.27
CA GLY A 156 -24.73 19.32 -11.74
C GLY A 156 -24.03 19.98 -10.54
N GLY A 157 -24.79 20.49 -9.57
CA GLY A 157 -24.22 21.19 -8.40
C GLY A 157 -23.38 22.43 -8.74
N TRP A 158 -23.57 23.08 -9.90
CA TRP A 158 -22.73 24.19 -10.37
C TRP A 158 -22.45 25.26 -9.31
N GLY A 159 -23.46 25.70 -8.55
CA GLY A 159 -23.30 26.68 -7.47
C GLY A 159 -22.30 26.29 -6.38
N SER A 160 -22.26 25.02 -5.96
CA SER A 160 -21.33 24.54 -4.92
C SER A 160 -19.89 24.41 -5.43
N ARG A 161 -19.67 24.49 -6.74
CA ARG A 161 -18.36 24.41 -7.40
C ARG A 161 -17.79 25.78 -7.77
N LEU A 162 -18.54 26.86 -7.53
CA LEU A 162 -18.13 28.22 -7.90
C LEU A 162 -16.89 28.68 -7.14
N ARG A 163 -15.94 29.27 -7.87
CA ARG A 163 -14.74 29.92 -7.36
C ARG A 163 -14.46 31.22 -8.11
N LEU A 164 -13.68 32.10 -7.48
CA LEU A 164 -13.16 33.28 -8.15
C LEU A 164 -11.81 32.97 -8.82
N VAL A 165 -11.65 33.47 -10.04
CA VAL A 165 -10.40 33.41 -10.80
C VAL A 165 -10.08 34.80 -11.37
N THR A 166 -8.82 35.05 -11.69
CA THR A 166 -8.36 36.21 -12.45
C THR A 166 -8.01 35.81 -13.88
N LEU A 167 -8.22 36.72 -14.82
CA LEU A 167 -7.83 36.58 -16.22
C LEU A 167 -6.93 37.76 -16.63
N PRO A 168 -6.03 37.58 -17.61
CA PRO A 168 -5.29 38.69 -18.22
C PRO A 168 -6.24 39.77 -18.78
N SER A 169 -5.80 41.03 -18.76
CA SER A 169 -6.62 42.17 -19.24
C SER A 169 -7.06 42.04 -20.70
N CYS A 170 -6.30 41.29 -21.50
CA CYS A 170 -6.64 41.00 -22.88
C CYS A 170 -7.90 40.13 -23.04
N ALA A 171 -8.42 39.53 -21.96
CA ALA A 171 -9.74 38.88 -21.93
C ALA A 171 -10.91 39.84 -22.28
N LEU A 172 -10.70 41.16 -22.22
CA LEU A 172 -11.70 42.15 -22.62
C LEU A 172 -11.57 42.61 -24.08
N SER A 173 -10.38 42.49 -24.68
CA SER A 173 -10.09 43.02 -26.03
C SER A 173 -9.95 41.92 -27.08
N THR A 174 -9.35 40.80 -26.71
CA THR A 174 -9.05 39.64 -27.56
C THR A 174 -9.39 38.34 -26.82
N PRO A 175 -10.67 38.16 -26.40
CA PRO A 175 -11.08 37.08 -25.51
C PRO A 175 -10.82 35.67 -26.07
N GLU A 176 -10.79 35.54 -27.39
CA GLU A 176 -10.64 34.25 -28.09
C GLU A 176 -9.18 33.74 -28.13
N SER A 177 -8.19 34.54 -27.72
CA SER A 177 -6.79 34.12 -27.67
C SER A 177 -6.53 33.24 -26.44
N ALA A 178 -5.84 32.11 -26.62
CA ALA A 178 -5.50 31.17 -25.55
C ALA A 178 -4.77 31.83 -24.36
N GLN A 179 -3.90 32.80 -24.63
CA GLN A 179 -3.20 33.56 -23.58
C GLN A 179 -4.17 34.41 -22.75
N CYS A 180 -5.28 34.86 -23.31
CA CYS A 180 -6.31 35.67 -22.62
C CYS A 180 -7.34 34.84 -21.87
N GLN A 181 -7.41 33.54 -22.15
CA GLN A 181 -8.30 32.59 -21.49
C GLN A 181 -7.65 31.89 -20.28
N THR A 182 -6.37 32.19 -19.98
CA THR A 182 -5.67 31.63 -18.83
C THR A 182 -6.30 32.12 -17.53
N GLN A 183 -6.78 31.20 -16.69
CA GLN A 183 -7.45 31.51 -15.43
C GLN A 183 -6.53 31.19 -14.25
N SER A 184 -6.26 32.17 -13.39
CA SER A 184 -5.50 31.98 -12.15
C SER A 184 -6.44 32.01 -10.95
N PRO A 185 -6.48 30.95 -10.11
CA PRO A 185 -7.35 30.92 -8.93
C PRO A 185 -7.12 32.09 -7.99
N VAL A 186 -8.21 32.58 -7.38
CA VAL A 186 -8.18 33.55 -6.28
C VAL A 186 -8.65 32.84 -5.02
N ASP A 187 -7.87 32.96 -3.95
CA ASP A 187 -8.26 32.45 -2.63
C ASP A 187 -9.62 33.01 -2.22
N SER A 188 -10.62 32.13 -2.21
CA SER A 188 -12.01 32.46 -1.98
C SER A 188 -12.72 31.34 -1.24
N VAL A 189 -13.74 31.71 -0.46
CA VAL A 189 -14.61 30.78 0.28
C VAL A 189 -15.97 30.80 -0.39
N ASN A 190 -16.45 29.63 -0.81
CA ASN A 190 -17.81 29.44 -1.32
C ASN A 190 -18.72 28.94 -0.21
N ASP A 191 -19.67 29.77 0.22
CA ASP A 191 -20.77 29.39 1.10
C ASP A 191 -21.96 28.95 0.23
N ALA A 192 -22.04 27.63 -0.01
CA ALA A 192 -23.09 27.02 -0.83
C ALA A 192 -24.49 27.15 -0.21
N GLN A 193 -24.59 27.31 1.12
CA GLN A 193 -25.87 27.50 1.81
C GLN A 193 -26.36 28.93 1.69
N ALA A 194 -25.46 29.91 1.81
CA ALA A 194 -25.75 31.33 1.61
C ALA A 194 -25.76 31.76 0.13
N GLY A 195 -25.32 30.89 -0.79
CA GLY A 195 -25.24 31.18 -2.22
C GLY A 195 -24.23 32.29 -2.54
N THR A 196 -23.09 32.34 -1.83
CA THR A 196 -22.13 33.45 -1.92
C THR A 196 -20.67 32.99 -2.00
N VAL A 197 -19.89 33.51 -2.96
CA VAL A 197 -18.42 33.32 -3.02
C VAL A 197 -17.70 34.59 -2.57
N THR A 198 -16.80 34.49 -1.60
CA THR A 198 -16.08 35.64 -1.04
C THR A 198 -14.56 35.45 -1.03
N ALA A 199 -13.82 36.35 -1.67
CA ALA A 199 -12.36 36.47 -1.56
C ALA A 199 -12.00 37.55 -0.53
N ARG A 200 -11.24 37.22 0.54
CA ARG A 200 -10.96 38.15 1.67
C ARG A 200 -9.66 38.95 1.56
N SER A 201 -8.82 38.71 0.56
CA SER A 201 -7.56 39.44 0.37
C SER A 201 -7.12 39.49 -1.09
N ALA A 202 -7.97 39.98 -1.98
CA ALA A 202 -7.53 40.25 -3.35
C ALA A 202 -6.69 41.53 -3.36
N SER A 203 -5.39 41.42 -3.68
CA SER A 203 -4.56 42.59 -4.01
C SER A 203 -4.98 43.08 -5.39
N LEU A 204 -5.99 43.94 -5.44
CA LEU A 204 -6.61 44.37 -6.69
C LEU A 204 -5.89 45.60 -7.25
N THR A 205 -4.78 45.37 -7.97
CA THR A 205 -4.47 46.23 -9.12
C THR A 205 -5.57 46.03 -10.17
N SER A 206 -6.01 47.09 -10.86
CA SER A 206 -7.08 47.01 -11.88
C SER A 206 -6.92 45.77 -12.77
N GLY A 207 -7.98 44.97 -12.92
CA GLY A 207 -7.88 43.63 -13.50
C GLY A 207 -9.22 42.99 -13.83
N VAL A 208 -9.17 41.80 -14.44
CA VAL A 208 -10.35 41.03 -14.87
C VAL A 208 -10.48 39.82 -13.94
N MET A 209 -11.69 39.58 -13.43
CA MET A 209 -12.02 38.43 -12.61
C MET A 209 -13.20 37.69 -13.19
N ALA A 210 -13.31 36.39 -12.91
CA ALA A 210 -14.48 35.60 -13.23
C ALA A 210 -14.94 34.79 -12.03
N LEU A 211 -16.26 34.61 -11.92
CA LEU A 211 -16.88 33.59 -11.11
C LEU A 211 -17.23 32.42 -12.02
N THR A 212 -16.57 31.28 -11.82
CA THR A 212 -16.73 30.09 -12.66
C THR A 212 -16.66 28.83 -11.81
N ALA A 213 -17.26 27.73 -12.28
CA ALA A 213 -17.23 26.46 -11.58
C ALA A 213 -15.91 25.71 -11.81
N SER A 214 -15.41 25.05 -10.77
CA SER A 214 -14.39 24.00 -10.86
C SER A 214 -15.02 22.64 -11.22
N ALA A 215 -14.18 21.66 -11.52
CA ALA A 215 -14.62 20.28 -11.73
C ALA A 215 -15.23 19.67 -10.45
N SER A 216 -14.73 20.06 -9.27
CA SER A 216 -15.17 19.62 -7.95
C SER A 216 -15.73 20.74 -7.07
N GLY A 217 -16.51 20.37 -6.04
CA GLY A 217 -17.03 21.27 -5.00
C GLY A 217 -17.56 20.50 -3.80
N SER A 218 -18.14 21.21 -2.83
CA SER A 218 -18.56 20.63 -1.53
C SER A 218 -19.68 19.60 -1.60
N THR A 219 -20.31 19.43 -2.76
CA THR A 219 -21.45 18.51 -2.97
C THR A 219 -21.20 17.48 -4.08
N GLY A 220 -19.96 17.35 -4.57
CA GLY A 220 -19.61 16.38 -5.60
C GLY A 220 -18.39 16.75 -6.45
N ASP A 221 -17.83 15.75 -7.11
CA ASP A 221 -16.72 15.88 -8.06
C ASP A 221 -17.16 15.41 -9.46
N PHE A 222 -16.92 16.24 -10.47
CA PHE A 222 -17.16 15.99 -11.89
C PHE A 222 -15.88 16.13 -12.70
N SER A 223 -14.71 16.13 -12.05
CA SER A 223 -13.49 15.78 -12.77
C SER A 223 -13.70 14.44 -13.45
N ALA A 224 -13.05 14.23 -14.61
CA ALA A 224 -13.08 12.92 -15.22
C ALA A 224 -12.74 11.93 -14.11
N THR A 225 -13.66 11.02 -13.77
CA THR A 225 -13.30 9.85 -12.98
C THR A 225 -12.12 9.30 -13.74
N PRO A 226 -10.89 9.34 -13.19
CA PRO A 226 -9.84 8.59 -13.84
C PRO A 226 -10.45 7.19 -13.92
N LEU A 227 -10.41 6.56 -15.08
CA LEU A 227 -10.24 5.11 -15.07
C LEU A 227 -8.89 4.88 -14.38
N ALA A 228 -8.83 5.11 -13.07
CA ALA A 228 -7.91 4.43 -12.22
C ALA A 228 -8.33 2.99 -12.45
N ALA A 229 -7.49 2.26 -13.19
CA ALA A 229 -7.53 0.82 -13.13
C ALA A 229 -7.79 0.46 -11.66
N SER A 230 -8.71 -0.46 -11.38
CA SER A 230 -8.99 -0.93 -10.02
C SER A 230 -7.77 -1.58 -9.35
N SER A 231 -6.59 -1.44 -9.97
CA SER A 231 -5.29 -1.81 -9.49
C SER A 231 -4.21 -0.92 -10.11
N ALA A 232 -3.11 -0.71 -9.39
CA ALA A 232 -1.92 -0.05 -9.91
C ALA A 232 -0.78 -1.07 -10.02
N TRP A 233 -0.01 -1.01 -11.11
CA TRP A 233 1.24 -1.75 -11.24
C TRP A 233 2.42 -0.80 -11.35
N ALA A 234 3.59 -1.28 -10.92
CA ALA A 234 4.85 -0.60 -11.09
C ALA A 234 5.98 -1.62 -11.25
N VAL A 235 7.05 -1.19 -11.91
CA VAL A 235 8.34 -1.88 -11.89
C VAL A 235 9.32 -0.98 -11.15
N SER A 236 9.93 -1.50 -10.08
CA SER A 236 11.06 -0.84 -9.45
C SER A 236 12.23 -0.86 -10.44
N THR A 237 12.50 0.28 -11.07
CA THR A 237 13.44 0.35 -12.20
C THR A 237 14.84 -0.10 -11.81
N GLN A 238 15.29 0.15 -10.58
CA GLN A 238 16.62 -0.27 -10.13
C GLN A 238 16.69 -1.79 -9.90
N THR A 239 15.62 -2.41 -9.38
CA THR A 239 15.65 -3.81 -8.94
C THR A 239 14.91 -4.78 -9.86
N GLY A 240 14.23 -4.27 -10.87
CA GLY A 240 13.39 -5.03 -11.80
C GLY A 240 12.23 -5.79 -11.16
N SER A 241 11.82 -5.38 -9.96
CA SER A 241 10.72 -6.03 -9.24
C SER A 241 9.38 -5.53 -9.77
N PHE A 242 8.52 -6.43 -10.25
CA PHE A 242 7.10 -6.15 -10.47
C PHE A 242 6.36 -6.03 -9.14
N SER A 243 5.56 -4.98 -9.00
CA SER A 243 4.58 -4.82 -7.93
C SER A 243 3.19 -4.51 -8.50
N TRP A 244 2.15 -5.05 -7.87
CA TRP A 244 0.75 -4.78 -8.21
C TRP A 244 -0.06 -4.59 -6.93
N SER A 245 -1.00 -3.67 -6.91
CA SER A 245 -1.85 -3.40 -5.74
C SER A 245 -3.31 -3.29 -6.15
N TYR A 246 -4.20 -3.94 -5.39
CA TYR A 246 -5.66 -3.87 -5.53
C TYR A 246 -6.27 -3.32 -4.23
N PRO A 247 -6.72 -2.05 -4.23
CA PRO A 247 -7.33 -1.45 -3.06
C PRO A 247 -8.68 -2.09 -2.74
N LEU A 248 -8.91 -2.35 -1.45
CA LEU A 248 -10.17 -2.80 -0.90
C LEU A 248 -10.88 -1.60 -0.30
N ARG A 249 -11.73 -0.94 -1.10
CA ARG A 249 -12.45 0.26 -0.68
C ARG A 249 -13.31 -0.02 0.56
N VAL A 250 -13.31 0.89 1.51
CA VAL A 250 -14.15 0.79 2.72
C VAL A 250 -15.17 1.93 2.76
N PRO A 251 -16.36 1.72 3.36
CA PRO A 251 -17.27 2.81 3.63
C PRO A 251 -16.58 3.97 4.36
N PRO A 252 -16.79 5.22 3.95
CA PRO A 252 -16.12 6.33 4.61
C PRO A 252 -16.64 6.53 6.02
N ALA A 253 -15.73 6.68 6.99
CA ALA A 253 -16.10 7.02 8.36
C ALA A 253 -16.41 8.51 8.50
N ALA A 254 -17.42 8.87 9.30
CA ALA A 254 -17.75 10.27 9.58
C ALA A 254 -16.59 11.05 10.24
N SER A 255 -15.68 10.34 10.90
CA SER A 255 -14.46 10.87 11.51
C SER A 255 -13.33 11.16 10.51
N GLY A 256 -13.36 10.55 9.32
CA GLY A 256 -12.25 10.51 8.37
C GLY A 256 -11.13 9.53 8.73
N LEU A 257 -11.21 8.83 9.87
CA LEU A 257 -10.26 7.77 10.24
C LEU A 257 -10.81 6.41 9.78
N GLU A 258 -10.26 5.89 8.70
CA GLU A 258 -10.64 4.64 8.06
C GLU A 258 -9.40 3.78 7.74
N PRO A 259 -9.54 2.45 7.69
CA PRO A 259 -8.42 1.59 7.34
C PRO A 259 -8.08 1.68 5.85
N ASP A 260 -6.79 1.84 5.55
CA ASP A 260 -6.26 1.70 4.19
C ASP A 260 -5.86 0.24 3.93
N LEU A 261 -6.65 -0.44 3.09
CA LEU A 261 -6.49 -1.86 2.80
C LEU A 261 -6.21 -2.08 1.32
N SER A 262 -5.16 -2.83 1.02
CA SER A 262 -4.88 -3.33 -0.32
C SER A 262 -4.31 -4.75 -0.30
N LEU A 263 -4.65 -5.51 -1.34
CA LEU A 263 -3.94 -6.74 -1.69
C LEU A 263 -2.74 -6.35 -2.55
N SER A 264 -1.54 -6.63 -2.09
CA SER A 264 -0.31 -6.21 -2.77
C SER A 264 0.52 -7.42 -3.18
N TYR A 265 0.98 -7.44 -4.42
CA TYR A 265 1.90 -8.42 -4.97
C TYR A 265 3.29 -7.81 -5.14
N SER A 266 4.34 -8.58 -4.86
CA SER A 266 5.72 -8.26 -5.20
C SER A 266 6.48 -9.49 -5.66
N SER A 267 6.96 -9.47 -6.90
CA SER A 267 7.79 -10.55 -7.46
C SER A 267 9.10 -10.77 -6.67
N ALA A 268 9.66 -9.71 -6.08
CA ALA A 268 10.89 -9.82 -5.29
C ALA A 268 10.70 -10.60 -3.97
N SER A 269 9.48 -10.61 -3.43
CA SER A 269 9.20 -11.40 -2.22
C SER A 269 9.26 -12.91 -2.46
N VAL A 270 9.13 -13.34 -3.72
CA VAL A 270 9.27 -14.74 -4.15
C VAL A 270 10.74 -15.08 -4.41
N ASP A 271 11.53 -14.16 -4.96
CA ASP A 271 12.98 -14.36 -5.16
C ASP A 271 13.73 -14.62 -3.84
N GLY A 272 13.28 -13.98 -2.74
CA GLY A 272 13.87 -14.14 -1.40
C GLY A 272 13.49 -15.42 -0.66
N ARG A 273 12.63 -16.27 -1.24
CA ARG A 273 12.19 -17.53 -0.64
C ARG A 273 13.18 -18.65 -0.98
N VAL A 274 14.04 -18.95 -0.01
CA VAL A 274 15.16 -19.88 -0.13
C VAL A 274 15.08 -20.98 0.93
N ALA A 275 15.90 -22.04 0.81
CA ALA A 275 15.87 -23.22 1.69
C ALA A 275 15.92 -22.90 3.20
N SER A 276 16.58 -21.81 3.58
CA SER A 276 16.75 -21.38 4.98
C SER A 276 15.59 -20.55 5.54
N THR A 277 14.52 -20.34 4.79
CA THR A 277 13.37 -19.50 5.17
C THR A 277 12.08 -20.30 5.21
N ASN A 278 11.09 -19.82 5.98
CA ASN A 278 9.75 -20.38 5.89
C ASN A 278 9.22 -20.19 4.46
N ASN A 279 8.92 -21.30 3.79
CA ASN A 279 8.58 -21.30 2.38
C ASN A 279 7.06 -21.36 2.13
N GLN A 280 6.25 -21.33 3.19
CA GLN A 280 4.81 -21.21 3.07
C GLN A 280 4.46 -19.78 2.64
N SER A 281 3.59 -19.65 1.64
CA SER A 281 3.11 -18.35 1.18
C SER A 281 2.25 -17.67 2.25
N SER A 282 1.96 -16.38 2.08
CA SER A 282 0.94 -15.73 2.90
C SER A 282 -0.42 -16.42 2.73
N TRP A 283 -1.35 -16.09 3.61
CA TRP A 283 -2.76 -16.49 3.50
C TRP A 283 -3.49 -15.89 2.27
N ILE A 284 -2.89 -14.94 1.55
CA ILE A 284 -3.40 -14.40 0.27
C ILE A 284 -2.85 -15.20 -0.92
N GLY A 285 -1.61 -15.67 -0.84
CA GLY A 285 -0.96 -16.43 -1.91
C GLY A 285 0.52 -16.07 -2.06
N ASP A 286 1.22 -16.77 -2.95
CA ASP A 286 2.64 -16.57 -3.16
C ASP A 286 2.95 -15.21 -3.77
N GLY A 287 3.88 -14.50 -3.15
CA GLY A 287 4.21 -13.12 -3.50
C GLY A 287 3.16 -12.07 -3.14
N TRP A 288 2.03 -12.47 -2.53
CA TRP A 288 0.95 -11.58 -2.10
C TRP A 288 0.99 -11.29 -0.61
N ASP A 289 0.54 -10.11 -0.22
CA ASP A 289 0.33 -9.72 1.16
C ASP A 289 -0.90 -8.81 1.29
N LEU A 290 -1.38 -8.62 2.52
CA LEU A 290 -2.44 -7.67 2.86
C LEU A 290 -1.82 -6.59 3.74
N SER A 291 -2.07 -5.31 3.45
CA SER A 291 -1.48 -4.15 4.14
C SER A 291 -1.90 -3.98 5.63
N SER A 292 -1.66 -4.98 6.47
CA SER A 292 -1.80 -4.92 7.92
C SER A 292 -0.44 -4.71 8.60
N GLY A 293 -0.37 -3.79 9.56
CA GLY A 293 0.87 -3.50 10.27
C GLY A 293 1.19 -4.50 11.37
N PHE A 294 2.47 -4.77 11.61
CA PHE A 294 2.96 -5.53 12.76
C PHE A 294 4.39 -5.12 13.14
N ILE A 295 4.77 -5.43 14.37
CA ILE A 295 6.17 -5.46 14.82
C ILE A 295 6.53 -6.91 15.13
N GLU A 296 7.72 -7.35 14.73
CA GLU A 296 8.23 -8.68 15.02
C GLU A 296 9.59 -8.65 15.68
N ARG A 297 9.82 -9.62 16.57
CA ARG A 297 11.14 -9.94 17.13
C ARG A 297 11.57 -11.31 16.63
N LYS A 298 12.85 -11.44 16.32
CA LYS A 298 13.50 -12.71 15.99
C LYS A 298 14.21 -13.27 17.22
N TYR A 299 14.11 -14.58 17.37
CA TYR A 299 14.83 -15.36 18.36
C TYR A 299 15.78 -16.33 17.65
N VAL A 300 16.84 -16.75 18.34
CA VAL A 300 17.83 -17.69 17.81
C VAL A 300 17.53 -19.10 18.30
N PRO A 301 17.87 -20.16 17.55
CA PRO A 301 17.78 -21.53 18.09
C PRO A 301 18.75 -21.71 19.26
N CYS A 302 18.30 -22.26 20.38
CA CYS A 302 19.15 -22.55 21.55
C CYS A 302 20.32 -23.50 21.21
N ALA A 303 20.17 -24.38 20.23
CA ALA A 303 21.26 -25.22 19.74
C ALA A 303 22.42 -24.44 19.05
N GLU A 304 22.16 -23.20 18.63
CA GLU A 304 23.15 -22.28 18.06
C GLU A 304 23.66 -21.24 19.06
N ASP A 305 23.09 -21.20 20.26
CA ASP A 305 23.47 -20.28 21.34
C ASP A 305 23.87 -21.07 22.59
N THR A 306 25.13 -21.52 22.58
CA THR A 306 25.70 -22.40 23.63
C THR A 306 27.03 -21.86 24.17
N ASP A 307 27.40 -20.65 23.77
CA ASP A 307 28.70 -20.05 24.07
C ASP A 307 28.67 -19.19 25.35
N GLY A 308 29.84 -18.83 25.87
CA GLY A 308 29.94 -17.95 27.05
C GLY A 308 29.54 -18.65 28.36
N ASP A 309 28.65 -18.03 29.12
CA ASP A 309 28.12 -18.52 30.40
C ASP A 309 26.75 -19.22 30.26
N ALA A 310 26.41 -19.64 29.04
CA ALA A 310 25.14 -20.26 28.72
C ALA A 310 24.90 -21.55 29.54
N ASN A 311 23.74 -21.64 30.21
CA ASN A 311 23.38 -22.78 31.06
C ASN A 311 22.92 -24.03 30.27
N ASN A 312 22.98 -23.98 28.94
CA ASN A 312 22.68 -25.04 27.98
C ASN A 312 23.90 -25.49 27.15
N ALA A 313 25.13 -25.15 27.54
CA ALA A 313 26.35 -25.39 26.74
C ALA A 313 26.49 -26.83 26.20
N ASP A 314 26.16 -27.83 27.04
CA ASP A 314 26.19 -29.26 26.68
C ASP A 314 24.81 -29.85 26.35
N HIS A 315 23.77 -29.01 26.27
CA HIS A 315 22.38 -29.41 26.13
C HIS A 315 21.70 -28.66 24.98
N LYS A 316 21.96 -29.12 23.77
CA LYS A 316 21.35 -28.56 22.56
C LYS A 316 19.88 -28.95 22.46
N THR A 317 19.02 -27.96 22.24
CA THR A 317 17.59 -28.15 22.04
C THR A 317 17.09 -27.37 20.82
N GLY A 318 15.92 -27.77 20.31
CA GLY A 318 15.20 -27.04 19.26
C GLY A 318 14.42 -25.82 19.77
N ASP A 319 14.58 -25.46 21.05
CA ASP A 319 13.93 -24.28 21.63
C ASP A 319 14.49 -22.98 21.03
N LEU A 320 13.75 -21.89 21.23
CA LEU A 320 14.19 -20.54 20.91
C LEU A 320 14.83 -19.91 22.14
N CYS A 321 16.01 -19.33 21.96
CA CYS A 321 16.75 -18.58 22.95
C CYS A 321 16.71 -17.09 22.63
N TRP A 322 16.79 -16.29 23.69
CA TRP A 322 17.06 -14.88 23.61
C TRP A 322 18.42 -14.65 22.92
N SER A 323 18.63 -13.47 22.34
CA SER A 323 19.95 -13.11 21.80
C SER A 323 20.23 -11.64 22.04
N ASP A 324 19.49 -10.76 21.37
CA ASP A 324 19.67 -9.32 21.45
C ASP A 324 18.34 -8.56 21.43
N GLN A 325 18.44 -7.24 21.63
CA GLN A 325 17.30 -6.34 21.47
C GLN A 325 17.11 -6.07 19.98
N ASN A 326 16.19 -6.80 19.36
CA ASN A 326 15.80 -6.60 17.97
C ASN A 326 14.28 -6.43 17.78
N ALA A 327 13.93 -5.69 16.74
CA ALA A 327 12.56 -5.61 16.24
C ALA A 327 12.53 -5.14 14.78
N THR A 328 11.55 -5.59 14.00
CA THR A 328 11.24 -5.10 12.64
C THR A 328 9.80 -4.60 12.60
N LEU A 329 9.60 -3.39 12.08
CA LEU A 329 8.30 -2.78 11.86
C LEU A 329 7.87 -2.95 10.41
N VAL A 330 6.73 -3.60 10.19
CA VAL A 330 6.00 -3.56 8.92
C VAL A 330 4.80 -2.65 9.10
N PHE A 331 4.78 -1.53 8.39
CA PHE A 331 3.76 -0.49 8.56
C PHE A 331 3.70 0.41 7.33
N ASN A 332 2.48 0.83 6.96
CA ASN A 332 2.23 1.77 5.86
C ASN A 332 2.92 1.38 4.53
N GLY A 333 2.82 0.10 4.15
CA GLY A 333 3.44 -0.44 2.94
C GLY A 333 4.97 -0.53 2.96
N SER A 334 5.61 -0.24 4.09
CA SER A 334 7.06 -0.29 4.27
C SER A 334 7.45 -1.32 5.33
N SER A 335 8.66 -1.86 5.21
CA SER A 335 9.29 -2.70 6.23
C SER A 335 10.63 -2.09 6.63
N THR A 336 10.87 -1.92 7.92
CA THR A 336 12.12 -1.34 8.44
C THR A 336 12.54 -2.03 9.72
N GLU A 337 13.84 -2.28 9.84
CA GLU A 337 14.48 -2.62 11.10
C GLU A 337 14.32 -1.46 12.09
N LEU A 338 14.11 -1.79 13.36
CA LEU A 338 14.12 -0.84 14.47
C LEU A 338 15.46 -0.95 15.20
N VAL A 339 16.15 0.17 15.32
CA VAL A 339 17.43 0.29 16.01
C VAL A 339 17.20 0.75 17.43
N HIS A 340 17.72 -0.01 18.39
CA HIS A 340 17.68 0.35 19.80
C HIS A 340 18.90 1.19 20.20
N ASP A 341 18.67 2.45 20.55
CA ASP A 341 19.68 3.32 21.15
C ASP A 341 19.84 2.97 22.63
N THR A 342 20.93 2.27 22.96
CA THR A 342 21.21 1.83 24.34
C THR A 342 21.51 2.98 25.30
N ALA A 343 21.92 4.16 24.82
CA ALA A 343 22.23 5.30 25.68
C ALA A 343 20.95 6.01 26.14
N SER A 344 19.98 6.14 25.25
CA SER A 344 18.70 6.79 25.57
C SER A 344 17.56 5.82 25.90
N GLY A 345 17.72 4.54 25.57
CA GLY A 345 16.68 3.51 25.62
C GLY A 345 15.58 3.68 24.57
N TYR A 346 15.82 4.48 23.52
CA TYR A 346 14.82 4.75 22.48
C TYR A 346 14.94 3.79 21.31
N TRP A 347 13.82 3.53 20.66
CA TRP A 347 13.77 2.79 19.41
C TRP A 347 13.53 3.75 18.25
N ARG A 348 14.24 3.54 17.14
CA ARG A 348 14.11 4.35 15.93
C ARG A 348 14.05 3.45 14.70
N PRO A 349 13.26 3.79 13.69
CA PRO A 349 13.41 3.19 12.37
C PRO A 349 14.85 3.37 11.86
N LYS A 350 15.44 2.34 11.25
CA LYS A 350 16.75 2.43 10.59
C LYS A 350 16.75 3.55 9.53
N ASN A 351 15.67 3.65 8.78
CA ASN A 351 15.36 4.80 7.92
C ASN A 351 14.47 5.77 8.69
N ASP A 352 15.08 6.60 9.56
CA ASP A 352 14.36 7.51 10.46
C ASP A 352 13.66 8.64 9.67
N ASP A 353 12.33 8.66 9.73
CA ASP A 353 11.45 9.66 9.10
C ASP A 353 10.80 10.61 10.12
N GLY A 354 11.26 10.58 11.37
CA GLY A 354 10.66 11.31 12.49
C GLY A 354 9.55 10.56 13.21
N THR A 355 9.22 9.33 12.80
CA THR A 355 8.31 8.43 13.53
C THR A 355 8.89 8.07 14.88
N ARG A 356 8.08 8.26 15.94
CA ARG A 356 8.47 7.91 17.31
C ARG A 356 7.99 6.51 17.65
N VAL A 357 8.92 5.63 17.98
CA VAL A 357 8.63 4.24 18.36
C VAL A 357 8.92 4.02 19.84
N GLU A 358 7.91 3.57 20.58
CA GLU A 358 8.01 3.28 22.01
C GLU A 358 7.71 1.82 22.29
N ARG A 359 8.65 1.13 22.94
CA ARG A 359 8.38 -0.12 23.63
C ARG A 359 7.77 0.16 25.00
N LYS A 360 6.68 -0.52 25.35
CA LYS A 360 5.97 -0.39 26.62
C LYS A 360 5.63 -1.77 27.18
N THR A 361 5.27 -1.81 28.46
CA THR A 361 4.82 -3.00 29.19
C THR A 361 3.51 -2.70 29.92
N GLY A 362 2.85 -3.71 30.46
CA GLY A 362 1.54 -3.58 31.11
C GLY A 362 0.38 -3.45 30.12
N GLY A 363 0.50 -4.09 28.95
CA GLY A 363 -0.61 -4.36 28.05
C GLY A 363 -1.60 -5.38 28.63
N TRP A 364 -2.44 -5.94 27.77
CA TRP A 364 -3.37 -7.02 28.10
C TRP A 364 -3.18 -8.19 27.15
N ASN A 365 -1.98 -8.76 27.18
CA ASN A 365 -1.61 -9.87 26.32
C ASN A 365 -0.94 -10.99 27.14
N ALA A 366 -0.41 -12.03 26.47
CA ALA A 366 0.14 -13.21 27.14
C ALA A 366 1.67 -13.22 27.22
N ASP A 367 2.32 -12.12 26.82
CA ASP A 367 3.76 -11.91 27.02
C ASP A 367 4.10 -11.84 28.52
N ASN A 368 5.30 -12.25 28.90
CA ASN A 368 5.72 -12.35 30.30
C ASN A 368 5.69 -11.03 31.07
N ASP A 369 5.81 -9.88 30.40
CA ASP A 369 5.70 -8.55 31.02
C ASP A 369 4.61 -7.67 30.37
N ASP A 370 3.73 -8.32 29.61
CA ASP A 370 2.69 -7.68 28.81
C ASP A 370 3.28 -6.64 27.83
N GLU A 371 4.42 -6.95 27.18
CA GLU A 371 5.09 -6.06 26.22
C GLU A 371 4.14 -5.65 25.09
N TYR A 372 4.16 -4.38 24.70
CA TYR A 372 3.48 -3.86 23.51
C TYR A 372 4.20 -2.62 22.99
N TRP A 373 3.83 -2.18 21.79
CA TRP A 373 4.48 -1.06 21.14
C TRP A 373 3.52 0.06 20.78
N VAL A 374 4.02 1.29 20.80
CA VAL A 374 3.31 2.48 20.33
C VAL A 374 4.17 3.18 19.29
N VAL A 375 3.65 3.28 18.07
CA VAL A 375 4.24 4.03 16.97
C VAL A 375 3.44 5.32 16.81
N THR A 376 4.10 6.47 16.87
CA THR A 376 3.48 7.78 16.63
C THR A 376 4.09 8.38 15.39
N THR A 377 3.29 8.52 14.34
CA THR A 377 3.68 9.16 13.08
C THR A 377 3.80 10.68 13.25
N SER A 378 4.43 11.35 12.29
CA SER A 378 4.72 12.78 12.36
C SER A 378 3.48 13.69 12.38
N ASP A 379 2.33 13.18 11.91
CA ASP A 379 1.01 13.81 12.00
C ASP A 379 0.35 13.66 13.40
N GLY A 380 0.97 12.90 14.30
CA GLY A 380 0.54 12.70 15.68
C GLY A 380 -0.44 11.54 15.90
N VAL A 381 -0.79 10.78 14.85
CA VAL A 381 -1.62 9.57 15.00
C VAL A 381 -0.83 8.49 15.74
N LYS A 382 -1.50 7.80 16.66
CA LYS A 382 -0.91 6.72 17.46
C LYS A 382 -1.41 5.38 17.00
N TYR A 383 -0.48 4.48 16.73
CA TYR A 383 -0.70 3.09 16.33
C TYR A 383 -0.15 2.19 17.44
N TYR A 384 -1.01 1.35 18.00
CA TYR A 384 -0.65 0.41 19.05
C TYR A 384 -0.54 -0.99 18.45
N PHE A 385 0.51 -1.70 18.84
CA PHE A 385 0.80 -3.03 18.34
C PHE A 385 0.85 -3.99 19.53
N GLY A 386 0.00 -5.02 19.50
CA GLY A 386 -0.05 -6.07 20.50
C GLY A 386 -0.44 -5.60 21.91
N ARG A 387 -1.11 -4.46 22.05
CA ARG A 387 -1.64 -3.99 23.35
C ARG A 387 -2.68 -4.95 23.93
N GLY A 388 -3.39 -5.68 23.09
CA GLY A 388 -4.27 -6.80 23.43
C GLY A 388 -5.72 -6.40 23.76
N LYS A 389 -5.97 -5.17 24.24
CA LYS A 389 -7.31 -4.61 24.48
C LYS A 389 -7.34 -3.10 24.24
N THR A 390 -8.53 -2.58 23.96
CA THR A 390 -8.78 -1.12 23.89
C THR A 390 -8.86 -0.47 25.28
N SER A 391 -9.24 -1.24 26.30
CA SER A 391 -9.30 -0.82 27.71
C SER A 391 -9.20 -2.03 28.64
N SER A 392 -9.03 -1.81 29.95
CA SER A 392 -8.92 -2.88 30.96
C SER A 392 -10.15 -3.79 31.05
N THR A 393 -11.32 -3.31 30.63
CA THR A 393 -12.57 -4.09 30.58
C THR A 393 -12.98 -4.45 29.15
N GLY A 394 -12.13 -4.16 28.16
CA GLY A 394 -12.37 -4.48 26.76
C GLY A 394 -12.27 -5.98 26.47
N SER A 395 -12.81 -6.38 25.31
CA SER A 395 -12.61 -7.73 24.78
C SER A 395 -11.18 -7.91 24.27
N ASP A 396 -10.69 -9.16 24.31
CA ASP A 396 -9.39 -9.52 23.76
C ASP A 396 -9.34 -9.28 22.24
N LEU A 397 -8.24 -8.69 21.77
CA LEU A 397 -7.95 -8.45 20.36
C LEU A 397 -7.04 -9.52 19.74
N ASN A 398 -6.45 -10.39 20.58
CA ASN A 398 -5.52 -11.47 20.20
C ASN A 398 -4.35 -11.00 19.31
N SER A 399 -3.84 -9.81 19.60
CA SER A 399 -2.91 -9.09 18.73
C SER A 399 -1.43 -9.32 19.02
N ALA A 400 -1.06 -9.83 20.20
CA ALA A 400 0.31 -10.26 20.47
C ALA A 400 0.38 -11.78 20.47
N TRP A 401 1.26 -12.34 19.65
CA TRP A 401 1.47 -13.79 19.51
C TRP A 401 2.73 -14.20 20.23
N THR A 402 2.62 -15.25 21.02
CA THR A 402 3.62 -15.64 22.01
C THR A 402 4.23 -17.00 21.71
N VAL A 403 5.49 -17.18 22.14
CA VAL A 403 6.23 -18.43 22.07
C VAL A 403 7.13 -18.57 23.30
N PRO A 404 7.37 -19.78 23.80
CA PRO A 404 8.39 -20.00 24.82
C PRO A 404 9.77 -19.59 24.31
N VAL A 405 10.44 -18.75 25.08
CA VAL A 405 11.82 -18.31 24.81
C VAL A 405 12.65 -18.50 26.06
N TYR A 406 13.84 -19.06 25.88
CA TYR A 406 14.80 -19.32 26.93
C TYR A 406 15.79 -18.16 27.08
N GLY A 407 16.13 -17.81 28.32
CA GLY A 407 17.26 -16.96 28.66
C GLY A 407 18.40 -17.82 29.21
N ASN A 408 19.25 -18.34 28.34
CA ASN A 408 20.32 -19.26 28.68
C ASN A 408 21.56 -18.54 29.27
N ASN A 409 21.78 -17.28 28.94
CA ASN A 409 22.91 -16.49 29.43
C ASN A 409 22.52 -15.54 30.58
N SER A 410 23.50 -15.16 31.39
CA SER A 410 23.26 -14.26 32.53
C SER A 410 22.82 -12.87 32.07
N GLY A 411 21.76 -12.34 32.69
CA GLY A 411 21.22 -11.01 32.38
C GLY A 411 20.16 -11.00 31.27
N GLU A 412 19.91 -12.14 30.63
CA GLU A 412 18.82 -12.28 29.67
C GLU A 412 17.45 -12.36 30.37
N PRO A 413 16.38 -11.91 29.69
CA PRO A 413 15.03 -12.13 30.16
C PRO A 413 14.80 -13.61 30.49
N CYS A 414 14.18 -13.85 31.65
CA CYS A 414 13.76 -15.18 32.09
C CYS A 414 14.90 -16.20 32.34
N HIS A 415 16.12 -15.71 32.52
CA HIS A 415 17.25 -16.55 32.94
C HIS A 415 17.09 -17.13 34.35
N ALA A 416 17.43 -18.41 34.51
CA ALA A 416 17.50 -19.12 35.78
C ALA A 416 18.77 -19.97 35.89
N SER A 417 19.02 -20.58 37.05
CA SER A 417 20.23 -21.40 37.25
C SER A 417 20.21 -22.71 36.45
N ALA A 418 19.03 -23.33 36.28
CA ALA A 418 18.86 -24.54 35.49
C ALA A 418 18.18 -24.21 34.17
N PHE A 419 18.66 -24.80 33.06
CA PHE A 419 18.08 -24.56 31.74
C PHE A 419 16.56 -24.85 31.71
N ALA A 420 16.11 -25.94 32.33
CA ALA A 420 14.69 -26.32 32.37
C ALA A 420 13.74 -25.23 32.93
N ASP A 421 14.26 -24.34 33.77
CA ASP A 421 13.54 -23.23 34.41
C ASP A 421 13.82 -21.87 33.73
N SER A 422 14.75 -21.81 32.79
CA SER A 422 15.26 -20.57 32.19
C SER A 422 14.44 -20.09 31.01
N TRP A 423 13.11 -20.06 31.13
CA TRP A 423 12.23 -19.67 30.03
C TRP A 423 10.97 -18.95 30.52
N CYS A 424 10.33 -18.24 29.61
CA CYS A 424 9.00 -17.67 29.78
C CYS A 424 8.29 -17.55 28.43
N GLN A 425 7.00 -17.20 28.45
CA GLN A 425 6.28 -16.84 27.22
C GLN A 425 6.66 -15.43 26.81
N GLN A 426 7.23 -15.27 25.61
CA GLN A 426 7.58 -13.98 25.05
C GLN A 426 6.82 -13.77 23.75
N ALA A 427 6.39 -12.54 23.48
CA ALA A 427 5.81 -12.18 22.21
C ALA A 427 6.88 -12.21 21.10
N TRP A 428 6.53 -12.80 19.96
CA TRP A 428 7.37 -12.79 18.75
C TRP A 428 6.77 -11.89 17.66
N ARG A 429 5.46 -11.63 17.71
CA ARG A 429 4.77 -10.67 16.83
C ARG A 429 3.72 -9.87 17.60
N TRP A 430 3.76 -8.55 17.45
CA TRP A 430 2.74 -7.60 17.89
C TRP A 430 2.04 -7.03 16.66
N ASN A 431 0.82 -7.48 16.38
CA ASN A 431 0.00 -6.97 15.28
C ASN A 431 -0.63 -5.63 15.65
N LEU A 432 -0.84 -4.74 14.66
CA LEU A 432 -1.57 -3.49 14.83
C LEU A 432 -2.96 -3.79 15.37
N ASP A 433 -3.33 -3.22 16.51
CA ASP A 433 -4.59 -3.55 17.19
C ASP A 433 -5.46 -2.35 17.53
N TYR A 434 -4.86 -1.18 17.66
CA TYR A 434 -5.58 0.04 17.96
C TYR A 434 -4.93 1.25 17.30
N VAL A 435 -5.74 2.14 16.75
CA VAL A 435 -5.29 3.43 16.22
C VAL A 435 -6.13 4.52 16.84
N ALA A 436 -5.48 5.62 17.23
CA ALA A 436 -6.15 6.81 17.76
C ALA A 436 -5.54 8.08 17.16
N ASP A 437 -6.39 8.95 16.64
CA ASP A 437 -5.97 10.26 16.12
C ASP A 437 -6.04 11.37 17.20
N LEU A 438 -5.53 12.55 16.84
CA LEU A 438 -5.54 13.73 17.73
C LEU A 438 -6.94 14.28 18.02
N SER A 439 -7.94 13.92 17.19
CA SER A 439 -9.33 14.34 17.35
C SER A 439 -10.12 13.38 18.24
N GLY A 440 -9.49 12.32 18.75
CA GLY A 440 -10.10 11.29 19.59
C GLY A 440 -10.97 10.30 18.81
N ASN A 441 -10.75 10.17 17.50
CA ASN A 441 -11.31 9.07 16.70
C ASN A 441 -10.41 7.84 16.84
N ALA A 442 -11.01 6.67 16.70
CA ALA A 442 -10.31 5.41 16.86
C ALA A 442 -10.77 4.34 15.88
N MET A 443 -9.94 3.32 15.72
CA MET A 443 -10.24 2.08 15.03
C MET A 443 -9.48 0.93 15.69
N THR A 444 -10.07 -0.26 15.65
CA THR A 444 -9.62 -1.45 16.37
C THR A 444 -9.51 -2.63 15.41
N TYR A 445 -8.44 -3.42 15.55
CA TYR A 445 -8.22 -4.64 14.78
C TYR A 445 -8.30 -5.85 15.71
N THR A 446 -9.08 -6.85 15.32
CA THR A 446 -9.26 -8.10 16.06
C THR A 446 -8.74 -9.28 15.24
N TYR A 447 -7.96 -10.14 15.89
CA TYR A 447 -7.31 -11.29 15.27
C TYR A 447 -7.85 -12.61 15.81
N VAL A 448 -7.57 -13.68 15.06
CA VAL A 448 -7.62 -15.07 15.53
C VAL A 448 -6.20 -15.60 15.54
N ALA A 449 -5.71 -16.00 16.70
CA ALA A 449 -4.43 -16.71 16.83
C ALA A 449 -4.60 -18.19 16.46
N GLU A 450 -3.60 -18.74 15.78
CA GLU A 450 -3.48 -20.17 15.53
C GLU A 450 -2.47 -20.76 16.50
N SER A 451 -2.93 -21.59 17.43
CA SER A 451 -2.06 -22.24 18.41
C SER A 451 -1.48 -23.56 17.91
N ASN A 452 -0.39 -23.99 18.53
CA ASN A 452 0.22 -25.31 18.43
C ASN A 452 0.96 -25.64 19.74
N ASN A 453 1.27 -26.92 19.96
CA ASN A 453 2.14 -27.33 21.06
C ASN A 453 3.47 -27.84 20.51
N TYR A 454 4.50 -27.84 21.35
CA TYR A 454 5.77 -28.52 21.05
C TYR A 454 6.41 -29.03 22.35
N GLY A 455 7.29 -30.02 22.21
CA GLY A 455 8.03 -30.65 23.29
C GLY A 455 9.26 -29.82 23.63
N ARG A 456 9.11 -28.81 24.49
CA ARG A 456 10.21 -27.95 24.95
C ARG A 456 11.26 -28.73 25.71
N ASN A 457 12.49 -28.23 25.71
CA ASN A 457 13.62 -28.86 26.39
C ASN A 457 13.77 -30.35 26.03
N ASN A 458 13.85 -30.64 24.72
CA ASN A 458 13.91 -32.01 24.20
C ASN A 458 12.75 -32.93 24.62
N ASN A 459 11.54 -32.36 24.72
CA ASN A 459 10.30 -33.02 25.13
C ASN A 459 10.25 -33.44 26.62
N ASP A 460 11.04 -32.80 27.48
CA ASP A 460 10.90 -32.93 28.94
C ASP A 460 9.60 -32.27 29.46
N ALA A 461 9.07 -31.29 28.71
CA ALA A 461 7.78 -30.67 28.96
C ALA A 461 7.11 -30.27 27.64
N VAL A 462 5.81 -29.96 27.70
CA VAL A 462 5.07 -29.42 26.55
C VAL A 462 4.61 -28.00 26.86
N SER A 463 4.73 -27.12 25.87
CA SER A 463 4.21 -25.76 25.92
C SER A 463 3.35 -25.45 24.70
N SER A 464 2.26 -24.72 24.95
CA SER A 464 1.45 -24.08 23.89
C SER A 464 2.10 -22.77 23.46
N TYR A 465 1.95 -22.43 22.19
CA TYR A 465 2.38 -21.17 21.61
C TYR A 465 1.47 -20.78 20.45
N ASP A 466 1.56 -19.53 20.03
CA ASP A 466 0.90 -19.01 18.84
C ASP A 466 1.82 -19.23 17.64
N ARG A 467 1.51 -20.20 16.77
CA ARG A 467 2.28 -20.48 15.54
C ARG A 467 2.02 -19.48 14.41
N GLY A 468 1.04 -18.60 14.61
CA GLY A 468 0.61 -17.58 13.66
C GLY A 468 -0.81 -17.13 13.96
N GLY A 469 -1.50 -16.61 12.95
CA GLY A 469 -2.87 -16.15 13.04
C GLY A 469 -3.23 -15.24 11.88
N TYR A 470 -4.42 -14.64 11.95
CA TYR A 470 -4.93 -13.79 10.88
C TYR A 470 -5.86 -12.71 11.42
N LEU A 471 -5.90 -11.59 10.69
CA LEU A 471 -6.86 -10.51 10.94
C LEU A 471 -8.27 -11.04 10.66
N ALA A 472 -9.16 -10.90 11.63
CA ALA A 472 -10.55 -11.34 11.51
C ALA A 472 -11.49 -10.17 11.25
N ARG A 473 -11.20 -9.01 11.83
CA ARG A 473 -12.10 -7.86 11.80
C ARG A 473 -11.38 -6.53 12.05
N ILE A 474 -11.84 -5.48 11.38
CA ILE A 474 -11.52 -4.10 11.72
C ILE A 474 -12.83 -3.40 12.04
N ASP A 475 -12.90 -2.79 13.22
CA ASP A 475 -14.00 -1.95 13.67
C ASP A 475 -13.50 -0.50 13.62
N TYR A 476 -14.18 0.39 12.89
CA TYR A 476 -13.74 1.77 12.69
C TYR A 476 -14.91 2.75 12.76
N GLY A 477 -14.63 4.06 12.65
CA GLY A 477 -15.57 5.11 13.02
C GLY A 477 -15.81 5.21 14.53
N GLN A 478 -14.93 4.61 15.34
CA GLN A 478 -15.02 4.62 16.80
C GLN A 478 -14.52 5.95 17.37
N ARG A 479 -14.81 6.17 18.65
CA ARG A 479 -14.19 7.21 19.48
C ARG A 479 -13.23 6.56 20.46
N ASP A 480 -12.16 7.26 20.83
CA ASP A 480 -11.16 6.73 21.74
C ASP A 480 -11.80 6.25 23.07
N GLY A 481 -11.52 5.00 23.45
CA GLY A 481 -12.10 4.34 24.62
C GLY A 481 -13.52 3.77 24.44
N SER A 482 -14.13 3.89 23.26
CA SER A 482 -15.43 3.31 22.92
C SER A 482 -15.28 2.08 22.02
N SER A 483 -16.11 1.06 22.22
CA SER A 483 -16.20 -0.10 21.32
C SER A 483 -17.28 0.04 20.24
N ALA A 484 -18.12 1.08 20.30
CA ALA A 484 -19.18 1.29 19.32
C ALA A 484 -18.58 1.71 17.97
N ALA A 485 -18.72 0.85 16.97
CA ALA A 485 -18.22 1.04 15.61
C ALA A 485 -19.40 1.08 14.63
N PRO A 486 -19.64 2.22 13.94
CA PRO A 486 -20.66 2.28 12.91
C PRO A 486 -20.27 1.52 11.64
N GLU A 487 -18.97 1.31 11.40
CA GLU A 487 -18.47 0.59 10.25
C GLU A 487 -17.52 -0.56 10.61
N GLN A 488 -17.45 -1.56 9.72
CA GLN A 488 -16.67 -2.77 9.95
C GLN A 488 -16.12 -3.36 8.65
N VAL A 489 -14.94 -3.96 8.72
CA VAL A 489 -14.38 -4.86 7.70
C VAL A 489 -14.26 -6.25 8.30
N VAL A 490 -14.77 -7.28 7.63
CA VAL A 490 -14.75 -8.68 8.09
C VAL A 490 -13.93 -9.52 7.14
N PHE A 491 -13.03 -10.32 7.68
CA PHE A 491 -12.16 -11.24 6.95
C PHE A 491 -12.58 -12.68 7.25
N THR A 492 -13.04 -13.38 6.21
CA THR A 492 -13.46 -14.78 6.29
C THR A 492 -12.37 -15.67 5.73
N THR A 493 -11.97 -16.70 6.46
CA THR A 493 -10.94 -17.66 6.03
C THR A 493 -11.52 -19.01 5.63
N ALA A 494 -10.73 -19.77 4.86
CA ALA A 494 -10.95 -21.19 4.55
C ALA A 494 -9.66 -21.98 4.76
N GLU A 495 -9.74 -23.31 4.82
CA GLU A 495 -8.56 -24.18 4.88
C GLU A 495 -7.75 -24.13 3.56
N ARG A 496 -6.43 -24.32 3.67
CA ARG A 496 -5.49 -24.51 2.55
C ARG A 496 -5.53 -25.96 2.03
N CYS A 497 -6.72 -26.40 1.64
CA CYS A 497 -6.98 -27.78 1.22
C CYS A 497 -7.56 -27.86 -0.20
N VAL A 498 -7.23 -28.96 -0.86
CA VAL A 498 -7.75 -29.36 -2.17
C VAL A 498 -8.86 -30.38 -1.95
N ALA A 499 -10.11 -29.94 -2.11
CA ALA A 499 -11.26 -30.83 -1.97
C ALA A 499 -11.22 -31.93 -3.05
N SER A 500 -11.43 -33.18 -2.65
CA SER A 500 -11.45 -34.33 -3.57
C SER A 500 -12.28 -35.48 -3.01
N GLY A 501 -13.11 -36.10 -3.86
CA GLY A 501 -13.98 -37.20 -3.43
C GLY A 501 -14.88 -36.84 -2.24
N SER A 502 -14.65 -37.47 -1.09
CA SER A 502 -15.36 -37.20 0.17
C SER A 502 -14.72 -36.12 1.05
N ILE A 503 -13.54 -35.62 0.71
CA ILE A 503 -12.84 -34.58 1.47
C ILE A 503 -13.47 -33.22 1.17
N THR A 504 -14.04 -32.59 2.22
CA THR A 504 -14.73 -31.30 2.14
C THR A 504 -13.86 -30.12 2.55
N CYS A 505 -12.64 -30.40 3.03
CA CYS A 505 -11.73 -29.43 3.64
C CYS A 505 -12.27 -28.86 4.96
N ALA A 506 -13.05 -29.64 5.71
CA ALA A 506 -13.41 -29.26 7.07
C ALA A 506 -12.14 -29.28 7.96
N PRO A 507 -11.95 -28.35 8.92
CA PRO A 507 -10.73 -28.30 9.72
C PRO A 507 -10.42 -29.60 10.50
N SER A 508 -11.45 -30.36 10.89
CA SER A 508 -11.31 -31.65 11.58
C SER A 508 -10.90 -32.79 10.65
N GLU A 509 -10.99 -32.60 9.34
CA GLU A 509 -10.59 -33.62 8.37
C GLU A 509 -9.08 -33.68 8.20
N LEU A 510 -8.28 -32.70 8.64
CA LEU A 510 -6.80 -32.77 8.59
C LEU A 510 -6.28 -33.75 9.64
N ASN A 511 -5.79 -34.91 9.19
CA ASN A 511 -5.17 -35.96 10.00
C ASN A 511 -4.17 -36.78 9.17
N ASP A 512 -3.53 -37.79 9.76
CA ASP A 512 -2.54 -38.66 9.10
C ASP A 512 -3.02 -39.23 7.75
N ASP A 513 -4.28 -39.64 7.64
CA ASP A 513 -4.82 -40.30 6.44
C ASP A 513 -5.14 -39.31 5.31
N THR A 514 -5.36 -38.05 5.64
CA THR A 514 -5.90 -37.02 4.73
C THR A 514 -4.96 -35.84 4.53
N ALA A 515 -3.82 -35.80 5.23
CA ALA A 515 -2.85 -34.70 5.18
C ALA A 515 -2.40 -34.35 3.76
N SER A 516 -2.35 -35.33 2.86
CA SER A 516 -2.07 -35.13 1.43
C SER A 516 -3.04 -34.18 0.71
N SER A 517 -4.24 -33.95 1.26
CA SER A 517 -5.20 -32.96 0.76
C SER A 517 -4.87 -31.52 1.18
N TRP A 518 -3.91 -31.30 2.10
CA TRP A 518 -3.33 -30.00 2.46
C TRP A 518 -1.86 -29.94 2.00
N PRO A 519 -1.59 -29.88 0.69
CA PRO A 519 -0.25 -30.12 0.13
C PRO A 519 0.81 -29.08 0.51
N ASP A 520 0.42 -27.98 1.16
CA ASP A 520 1.32 -26.91 1.61
C ASP A 520 1.27 -26.65 3.12
N VAL A 521 0.64 -27.56 3.88
CA VAL A 521 0.60 -27.54 5.35
C VAL A 521 1.43 -28.71 5.89
N PRO A 522 2.47 -28.45 6.72
CA PRO A 522 3.27 -29.51 7.34
C PRO A 522 2.50 -30.13 8.52
N TYR A 523 1.64 -31.12 8.23
CA TYR A 523 0.81 -31.77 9.26
C TYR A 523 1.65 -32.48 10.34
N ASP A 524 2.81 -33.01 9.98
CA ASP A 524 3.79 -33.64 10.87
C ASP A 524 4.29 -32.69 11.98
N LEU A 525 4.25 -31.36 11.73
CA LEU A 525 4.61 -30.34 12.71
C LEU A 525 3.43 -29.90 13.60
N VAL A 526 2.25 -30.48 13.44
CA VAL A 526 1.08 -30.24 14.30
C VAL A 526 1.15 -31.13 15.53
N CYS A 527 1.24 -30.53 16.72
CA CYS A 527 1.04 -31.25 17.98
C CYS A 527 -0.10 -30.59 18.79
N THR A 528 -1.11 -31.38 19.13
CA THR A 528 -2.25 -30.94 19.96
C THR A 528 -2.21 -31.53 21.38
N SER A 529 -1.29 -32.47 21.63
CA SER A 529 -1.06 -33.09 22.93
C SER A 529 -0.54 -32.06 23.93
N SER A 530 -1.04 -32.07 25.17
CA SER A 530 -0.56 -31.23 26.26
C SER A 530 0.45 -31.92 27.19
N SER A 531 0.78 -33.19 26.92
CA SER A 531 1.64 -34.00 27.80
C SER A 531 2.93 -34.50 27.14
N SER A 532 2.94 -34.66 25.81
CA SER A 532 4.13 -35.07 25.04
C SER A 532 3.98 -34.75 23.56
N CYS A 533 5.04 -34.19 22.95
CA CYS A 533 5.20 -33.92 21.52
C CYS A 533 6.59 -34.40 21.05
N PRO A 534 6.83 -35.73 21.00
CA PRO A 534 8.17 -36.28 20.81
C PRO A 534 8.77 -36.00 19.43
N ASP A 535 7.94 -35.76 18.42
CA ASP A 535 8.36 -35.51 17.04
C ASP A 535 8.40 -34.00 16.70
N VAL A 536 7.86 -33.15 17.57
CA VAL A 536 7.82 -31.68 17.39
C VAL A 536 8.53 -31.04 18.58
N ARG A 537 9.87 -30.95 18.52
CA ARG A 537 10.73 -30.46 19.62
C ARG A 537 11.24 -29.02 19.44
N SER A 538 10.66 -28.32 18.48
CA SER A 538 10.89 -26.90 18.22
C SER A 538 9.58 -26.23 17.82
N PRO A 539 9.38 -24.93 18.11
CA PRO A 539 8.27 -24.19 17.54
C PRO A 539 8.31 -24.22 16.01
N ALA A 540 7.16 -24.40 15.38
CA ALA A 540 6.96 -24.42 13.94
C ALA A 540 5.87 -23.41 13.57
N PHE A 541 6.21 -22.48 12.69
CA PHE A 541 5.34 -21.36 12.31
C PHE A 541 4.75 -21.60 10.93
N PHE A 542 3.44 -21.78 10.86
CA PHE A 542 2.71 -21.99 9.60
C PHE A 542 1.23 -21.70 9.86
N THR A 543 0.50 -21.33 8.81
CA THR A 543 -0.94 -21.18 8.83
C THR A 543 -1.61 -22.34 8.10
N ARG A 544 -2.82 -22.68 8.54
CA ARG A 544 -3.72 -23.58 7.80
C ARG A 544 -4.75 -22.82 6.97
N LYS A 545 -4.71 -21.49 7.01
CA LYS A 545 -5.77 -20.63 6.52
C LYS A 545 -5.34 -19.86 5.28
N ARG A 546 -6.33 -19.63 4.42
CA ARG A 546 -6.27 -18.66 3.34
C ARG A 546 -7.44 -17.67 3.48
N LEU A 547 -7.25 -16.43 3.06
CA LEU A 547 -8.32 -15.44 3.03
C LEU A 547 -9.33 -15.83 1.93
N ALA A 548 -10.56 -16.16 2.30
CA ALA A 548 -11.59 -16.55 1.34
C ALA A 548 -12.46 -15.37 0.89
N LYS A 549 -12.76 -14.45 1.80
CA LYS A 549 -13.62 -13.30 1.52
C LYS A 549 -13.31 -12.11 2.42
N VAL A 550 -13.36 -10.91 1.86
CA VAL A 550 -13.42 -9.65 2.60
C VAL A 550 -14.81 -9.06 2.41
N GLU A 551 -15.43 -8.55 3.47
CA GLU A 551 -16.73 -7.88 3.41
C GLU A 551 -16.71 -6.60 4.23
N THR A 552 -17.16 -5.50 3.63
CA THR A 552 -17.31 -4.21 4.33
C THR A 552 -18.75 -4.01 4.75
N LYS A 553 -18.95 -3.32 5.88
CA LYS A 553 -20.25 -3.09 6.49
C LYS A 553 -20.37 -1.67 7.02
N THR A 554 -21.57 -1.11 6.96
CA THR A 554 -21.95 0.16 7.59
C THR A 554 -23.26 0.01 8.34
N THR A 555 -23.49 0.85 9.34
CA THR A 555 -24.72 0.85 10.13
C THR A 555 -25.84 1.58 9.39
N VAL A 556 -26.94 0.87 9.14
CA VAL A 556 -28.16 1.42 8.55
C VAL A 556 -29.34 1.05 9.44
N GLY A 557 -30.10 2.05 9.92
CA GLY A 557 -31.24 1.79 10.81
C GLY A 557 -30.86 1.13 12.14
N GLY A 558 -29.62 1.32 12.61
CA GLY A 558 -29.11 0.75 13.86
C GLY A 558 -28.55 -0.68 13.75
N ALA A 559 -28.47 -1.25 12.56
CA ALA A 559 -27.86 -2.56 12.32
C ALA A 559 -26.77 -2.49 11.24
N LEU A 560 -25.72 -3.29 11.38
CA LEU A 560 -24.70 -3.43 10.34
C LEU A 560 -25.28 -4.11 9.11
N GLN A 561 -25.08 -3.49 7.95
CA GLN A 561 -25.44 -4.00 6.63
C GLN A 561 -24.19 -4.05 5.75
N SER A 562 -24.06 -5.12 4.96
CA SER A 562 -22.92 -5.31 4.06
C SER A 562 -23.02 -4.37 2.86
N VAL A 563 -21.87 -3.79 2.46
CA VAL A 563 -21.76 -2.79 1.39
C VAL A 563 -21.05 -3.39 0.18
N ASP A 564 -19.82 -3.84 0.36
CA ASP A 564 -19.03 -4.48 -0.67
C ASP A 564 -18.48 -5.82 -0.18
N SER A 565 -18.20 -6.72 -1.11
CA SER A 565 -17.43 -7.92 -0.82
C SER A 565 -16.48 -8.33 -1.93
N TRP A 566 -15.35 -8.91 -1.54
CA TRP A 566 -14.34 -9.47 -2.43
C TRP A 566 -14.16 -10.93 -2.09
N THR A 567 -14.48 -11.82 -3.02
CA THR A 567 -14.22 -13.25 -2.88
C THR A 567 -12.91 -13.60 -3.57
N LEU A 568 -12.00 -14.25 -2.85
CA LEU A 568 -10.69 -14.63 -3.36
C LEU A 568 -10.67 -16.13 -3.67
N THR A 569 -10.41 -16.48 -4.92
CA THR A 569 -10.29 -17.88 -5.36
C THR A 569 -8.83 -18.27 -5.43
N HIS A 570 -8.48 -19.40 -4.82
CA HIS A 570 -7.10 -19.88 -4.77
C HIS A 570 -6.98 -21.25 -5.41
N THR A 571 -5.79 -21.57 -5.89
CA THR A 571 -5.38 -22.90 -6.33
C THR A 571 -4.08 -23.30 -5.62
N LEU A 572 -3.79 -24.60 -5.58
CA LEU A 572 -2.52 -25.16 -5.07
C LEU A 572 -1.86 -25.94 -6.21
N PRO A 573 -1.31 -25.26 -7.23
CA PRO A 573 -0.65 -25.93 -8.34
C PRO A 573 0.60 -26.68 -7.87
N ASP A 574 0.81 -27.86 -8.45
CA ASP A 574 2.06 -28.61 -8.31
C ASP A 574 3.19 -27.84 -9.04
N PRO A 575 4.30 -27.52 -8.38
CA PRO A 575 5.45 -26.88 -9.01
C PRO A 575 6.16 -27.77 -10.05
N GLY A 576 5.96 -29.09 -10.03
CA GLY A 576 6.56 -30.03 -10.98
C GLY A 576 8.04 -30.35 -10.69
N ASP A 577 8.55 -29.95 -9.53
CA ASP A 577 9.96 -30.08 -9.12
C ASP A 577 10.14 -30.98 -7.88
N SER A 578 9.13 -31.78 -7.54
CA SER A 578 9.02 -32.56 -6.31
C SER A 578 8.95 -31.76 -5.00
N GLY A 579 8.87 -30.42 -5.09
CA GLY A 579 8.56 -29.53 -3.98
C GLY A 579 7.07 -29.50 -3.63
N ASN A 580 6.75 -28.78 -2.56
CA ASN A 580 5.37 -28.61 -2.11
C ASN A 580 4.58 -27.70 -3.05
N ALA A 581 3.28 -27.99 -3.22
CA ALA A 581 2.36 -27.05 -3.84
C ALA A 581 2.39 -25.72 -3.10
N VAL A 582 2.19 -24.62 -3.82
CA VAL A 582 2.20 -23.28 -3.24
C VAL A 582 0.87 -22.59 -3.51
N LEU A 583 0.27 -21.99 -2.49
CA LEU A 583 -1.02 -21.31 -2.64
C LEU A 583 -0.90 -20.15 -3.63
N TRP A 584 -1.69 -20.21 -4.69
CA TRP A 584 -1.78 -19.22 -5.75
C TRP A 584 -3.12 -18.50 -5.70
N LEU A 585 -3.12 -17.16 -5.73
CA LEU A 585 -4.33 -16.37 -5.90
C LEU A 585 -4.73 -16.38 -7.37
N ALA A 586 -5.80 -17.10 -7.72
CA ALA A 586 -6.25 -17.25 -9.10
C ALA A 586 -7.18 -16.11 -9.55
N SER A 587 -8.02 -15.60 -8.65
CA SER A 587 -8.91 -14.47 -8.97
C SER A 587 -9.47 -13.74 -7.75
N ILE A 588 -9.88 -12.49 -7.97
CA ILE A 588 -10.68 -11.67 -7.06
C ILE A 588 -12.02 -11.37 -7.74
N GLN A 589 -13.10 -11.55 -6.99
CA GLN A 589 -14.47 -11.26 -7.43
C GLN A 589 -15.09 -10.19 -6.54
N HIS A 590 -15.25 -8.96 -7.06
CA HIS A 590 -15.93 -7.87 -6.36
C HIS A 590 -17.46 -7.92 -6.57
N GLN A 591 -18.21 -7.66 -5.50
CA GLN A 591 -19.66 -7.51 -5.52
C GLN A 591 -20.08 -6.31 -4.66
N GLY A 592 -20.97 -5.48 -5.21
CA GLY A 592 -21.73 -4.48 -4.44
C GLY A 592 -23.02 -5.10 -3.91
N LEU A 593 -23.36 -4.83 -2.64
CA LEU A 593 -24.43 -5.52 -1.89
C LEU A 593 -25.59 -4.60 -1.45
N VAL A 594 -25.48 -3.29 -1.68
CA VAL A 594 -26.52 -2.32 -1.31
C VAL A 594 -27.66 -2.31 -2.33
N GLY A 595 -28.90 -2.50 -1.87
CA GLY A 595 -30.10 -2.46 -2.72
C GLY A 595 -30.25 -3.65 -3.68
N GLY A 596 -29.41 -4.67 -3.54
CA GLY A 596 -29.31 -5.83 -4.42
C GLY A 596 -27.86 -6.31 -4.52
N THR A 597 -27.61 -7.42 -5.20
CA THR A 597 -26.24 -7.90 -5.47
C THR A 597 -25.87 -7.59 -6.92
N VAL A 598 -24.84 -6.76 -7.10
CA VAL A 598 -24.20 -6.52 -8.40
C VAL A 598 -22.85 -7.21 -8.37
N THR A 599 -22.59 -8.09 -9.34
CA THR A 599 -21.31 -8.83 -9.45
C THR A 599 -20.54 -8.28 -10.64
N LEU A 600 -19.33 -7.77 -10.40
CA LEU A 600 -18.42 -7.35 -11.48
C LEU A 600 -17.81 -8.58 -12.17
N PRO A 601 -17.13 -8.45 -13.32
CA PRO A 601 -16.27 -9.52 -13.80
C PRO A 601 -15.11 -9.79 -12.82
N LYS A 602 -14.50 -10.98 -12.89
CA LYS A 602 -13.35 -11.31 -12.04
C LYS A 602 -12.10 -10.60 -12.51
N VAL A 603 -11.29 -10.13 -11.58
CA VAL A 603 -9.85 -9.99 -11.83
C VAL A 603 -9.23 -11.39 -11.82
N THR A 604 -8.49 -11.76 -12.84
CA THR A 604 -7.85 -13.10 -12.92
C THR A 604 -6.35 -12.99 -13.10
N PHE A 605 -5.62 -13.95 -12.52
CA PHE A 605 -4.17 -13.96 -12.50
C PHE A 605 -3.61 -15.24 -13.11
N ALA A 606 -2.65 -15.08 -14.01
CA ALA A 606 -1.83 -16.18 -14.52
C ALA A 606 -0.37 -16.00 -14.08
N GLY A 607 0.30 -17.11 -13.83
CA GLY A 607 1.70 -17.12 -13.41
C GLY A 607 2.59 -17.92 -14.37
N THR A 608 3.85 -17.53 -14.47
CA THR A 608 4.91 -18.33 -15.08
C THR A 608 5.74 -19.01 -13.99
N GLN A 609 6.15 -20.25 -14.23
CA GLN A 609 7.00 -21.01 -13.32
C GLN A 609 8.47 -20.68 -13.57
N LEU A 610 9.17 -20.25 -12.52
CA LEU A 610 10.59 -19.92 -12.60
C LEU A 610 11.33 -20.50 -11.38
N ALA A 611 12.46 -21.17 -11.62
CA ALA A 611 13.25 -21.85 -10.59
C ALA A 611 13.98 -20.84 -9.71
N ASN A 612 13.81 -20.92 -8.39
CA ASN A 612 14.55 -20.06 -7.47
C ASN A 612 16.01 -20.51 -7.30
N ARG A 613 16.28 -21.82 -7.23
CA ARG A 613 17.62 -22.37 -6.98
C ARG A 613 18.33 -22.66 -8.30
N VAL A 614 19.61 -22.31 -8.38
CA VAL A 614 20.50 -22.72 -9.49
C VAL A 614 20.79 -24.20 -9.32
N ASP A 615 19.99 -25.03 -9.99
CA ASP A 615 19.91 -26.47 -9.76
C ASP A 615 20.66 -27.31 -10.81
N LYS A 616 21.03 -28.53 -10.42
CA LYS A 616 21.33 -29.62 -11.33
C LYS A 616 20.71 -30.92 -10.82
N ILE A 617 20.07 -31.67 -11.73
CA ILE A 617 19.55 -33.01 -11.46
C ILE A 617 20.57 -33.87 -10.70
N GLY A 618 20.14 -34.39 -9.55
CA GLY A 618 20.93 -35.28 -8.68
C GLY A 618 21.83 -34.57 -7.67
N ASP A 619 21.67 -33.25 -7.46
CA ASP A 619 22.34 -32.50 -6.40
C ASP A 619 21.54 -32.52 -5.07
N VAL A 620 21.81 -31.58 -4.16
CA VAL A 620 21.37 -31.60 -2.76
C VAL A 620 19.94 -31.08 -2.51
N GLY A 621 19.18 -30.70 -3.55
CA GLY A 621 17.80 -30.24 -3.39
C GLY A 621 17.04 -30.05 -4.71
N PRO A 622 15.77 -29.61 -4.68
CA PRO A 622 15.01 -29.30 -5.89
C PRO A 622 15.33 -27.89 -6.43
N PRO A 623 14.93 -27.56 -7.67
CA PRO A 623 14.95 -26.21 -8.25
C PRO A 623 14.16 -25.14 -7.48
N MET A 624 13.21 -25.52 -6.62
CA MET A 624 12.34 -24.61 -5.87
C MET A 624 11.54 -23.69 -6.80
N ILE A 625 10.79 -24.30 -7.73
CA ILE A 625 9.97 -23.60 -8.71
C ILE A 625 8.88 -22.80 -8.01
N ARG A 626 8.75 -21.54 -8.42
CA ARG A 626 7.76 -20.60 -7.91
C ARG A 626 7.03 -19.89 -9.04
N TYR A 627 5.75 -19.61 -8.83
CA TYR A 627 4.95 -18.85 -9.78
C TYR A 627 5.21 -17.36 -9.63
N ARG A 628 5.50 -16.69 -10.74
CA ARG A 628 5.59 -15.22 -10.84
C ARG A 628 4.46 -14.72 -11.72
N LEU A 629 3.79 -13.66 -11.29
CA LEU A 629 2.64 -13.11 -11.98
C LEU A 629 3.04 -12.64 -13.38
N SER A 630 2.37 -13.17 -14.40
CA SER A 630 2.70 -13.01 -15.83
C SER A 630 1.55 -12.40 -16.63
N SER A 631 0.30 -12.52 -16.15
CA SER A 631 -0.85 -11.85 -16.73
C SER A 631 -1.88 -11.51 -15.67
N ILE A 632 -2.48 -10.32 -15.79
CA ILE A 632 -3.62 -9.86 -15.02
C ILE A 632 -4.72 -9.46 -16.01
N VAL A 633 -5.88 -10.09 -15.92
CA VAL A 633 -7.09 -9.60 -16.58
C VAL A 633 -7.88 -8.80 -15.56
N SER A 634 -8.16 -7.54 -15.85
CA SER A 634 -8.90 -6.62 -14.99
C SER A 634 -10.42 -6.83 -15.08
N GLU A 635 -11.18 -6.17 -14.20
CA GLU A 635 -12.65 -6.24 -14.18
C GLU A 635 -13.29 -5.70 -15.47
N SER A 636 -12.60 -4.83 -16.21
CA SER A 636 -13.04 -4.33 -17.52
C SER A 636 -12.63 -5.22 -18.70
N GLY A 637 -11.85 -6.28 -18.46
CA GLY A 637 -11.33 -7.18 -19.48
C GLY A 637 -9.94 -6.80 -20.02
N GLY A 638 -9.42 -5.61 -19.68
CA GLY A 638 -8.06 -5.20 -20.06
C GLY A 638 -7.00 -6.12 -19.45
N ILE A 639 -5.92 -6.37 -20.20
CA ILE A 639 -4.86 -7.33 -19.90
C ILE A 639 -3.56 -6.60 -19.61
N THR A 640 -2.93 -6.90 -18.47
CA THR A 640 -1.54 -6.53 -18.19
C THR A 640 -0.68 -7.77 -18.22
N SER A 641 0.26 -7.87 -19.16
CA SER A 641 1.23 -8.97 -19.28
C SER A 641 2.60 -8.55 -18.75
N VAL A 642 3.27 -9.45 -18.04
CA VAL A 642 4.58 -9.24 -17.43
C VAL A 642 5.53 -10.33 -17.90
N THR A 643 6.64 -9.94 -18.49
CA THR A 643 7.72 -10.83 -18.93
C THR A 643 8.93 -10.64 -18.03
N TYR A 644 9.51 -11.74 -17.57
CA TYR A 644 10.73 -11.75 -16.77
C TYR A 644 11.94 -12.14 -17.63
N SER A 645 13.13 -11.80 -17.16
CA SER A 645 14.40 -12.24 -17.74
C SER A 645 14.55 -13.76 -17.68
N ASP A 646 15.31 -14.33 -18.61
CA ASP A 646 15.74 -15.73 -18.50
C ASP A 646 16.74 -15.94 -17.35
N GLU A 647 16.95 -17.21 -17.00
CA GLU A 647 17.99 -17.68 -16.09
C GLU A 647 19.38 -17.20 -16.55
N ASP A 648 20.18 -16.67 -15.62
CA ASP A 648 21.53 -16.16 -15.93
C ASP A 648 22.65 -17.14 -15.55
N CYS A 649 22.46 -17.93 -14.49
CA CYS A 649 23.53 -18.77 -13.93
C CYS A 649 23.19 -20.25 -14.09
N THR A 650 24.22 -21.09 -14.18
CA THR A 650 24.07 -22.55 -14.09
C THR A 650 25.04 -23.08 -13.04
N THR A 651 24.88 -24.33 -12.58
CA THR A 651 25.84 -24.94 -11.64
C THR A 651 27.27 -25.01 -12.19
N SER A 652 27.46 -24.92 -13.51
CA SER A 652 28.77 -24.83 -14.18
C SER A 652 29.22 -23.41 -14.53
N ASP A 653 28.33 -22.41 -14.43
CA ASP A 653 28.58 -21.01 -14.76
C ASP A 653 28.02 -20.12 -13.64
N LEU A 654 28.78 -20.08 -12.54
CA LEU A 654 28.52 -19.27 -11.36
C LEU A 654 29.49 -18.09 -11.30
N PRO A 655 29.16 -17.01 -10.55
CA PRO A 655 30.10 -15.93 -10.27
C PRO A 655 31.41 -16.44 -9.72
N SER A 656 32.53 -15.93 -10.23
CA SER A 656 33.88 -16.34 -9.80
C SER A 656 34.12 -16.09 -8.30
N SER A 657 33.47 -15.09 -7.72
CA SER A 657 33.43 -14.86 -6.29
C SER A 657 32.17 -14.08 -5.87
N PRO A 658 31.62 -14.31 -4.66
CA PRO A 658 30.47 -13.57 -4.14
C PRO A 658 30.65 -12.04 -4.13
N GLN A 659 31.82 -11.56 -3.71
CA GLN A 659 32.10 -10.14 -3.51
C GLN A 659 32.28 -9.33 -4.79
N SER A 660 32.52 -10.01 -5.92
CA SER A 660 32.65 -9.39 -7.24
C SER A 660 31.49 -9.79 -8.15
N ASN A 661 30.37 -10.25 -7.57
CA ASN A 661 29.26 -10.79 -8.32
C ASN A 661 28.56 -9.69 -9.12
N THR A 662 28.52 -9.85 -10.44
CA THR A 662 27.80 -8.98 -11.37
C THR A 662 26.64 -9.68 -12.09
N ARG A 663 26.32 -10.91 -11.67
CA ARG A 663 25.32 -11.80 -12.30
C ARG A 663 23.98 -11.71 -11.57
N ARG A 664 22.92 -12.19 -12.21
CA ARG A 664 21.56 -12.33 -11.68
C ARG A 664 21.36 -13.65 -10.93
N CYS A 665 22.36 -14.04 -10.14
CA CYS A 665 22.21 -15.07 -9.14
C CYS A 665 23.03 -14.70 -7.91
N PHE A 666 22.64 -15.18 -6.74
CA PHE A 666 23.27 -14.80 -5.47
C PHE A 666 23.48 -16.00 -4.56
N PRO A 667 24.55 -16.01 -3.76
CA PRO A 667 24.82 -17.09 -2.83
C PRO A 667 23.86 -17.02 -1.64
N VAL A 668 23.50 -18.18 -1.11
CA VAL A 668 22.81 -18.37 0.18
C VAL A 668 23.54 -19.44 0.96
N GLN A 669 23.70 -19.22 2.26
CA GLN A 669 24.31 -20.16 3.18
C GLN A 669 23.24 -20.84 4.02
N TRP A 670 23.14 -22.15 3.96
CA TRP A 670 22.18 -22.93 4.73
C TRP A 670 22.74 -24.30 5.10
N THR A 671 22.19 -24.91 6.14
CA THR A 671 22.57 -26.25 6.57
C THR A 671 21.46 -27.23 6.22
N PRO A 672 21.66 -28.11 5.22
CA PRO A 672 20.69 -29.14 4.88
C PRO A 672 20.47 -30.13 6.01
N GLU A 673 19.28 -30.70 6.06
CA GLU A 673 19.00 -31.80 6.97
C GLU A 673 20.03 -32.93 6.79
N GLY A 674 20.53 -33.45 7.90
CA GLY A 674 21.56 -34.49 7.90
C GLY A 674 23.00 -33.98 7.66
N ARG A 675 23.24 -32.66 7.53
CA ARG A 675 24.59 -32.07 7.49
C ARG A 675 24.94 -31.33 8.78
N ALA A 676 26.21 -31.41 9.17
CA ALA A 676 26.74 -30.71 10.34
C ALA A 676 27.13 -29.25 10.01
N ASP A 677 27.63 -29.02 8.80
CA ASP A 677 28.16 -27.72 8.37
C ASP A 677 27.27 -27.09 7.27
N PRO A 678 27.16 -25.75 7.25
CA PRO A 678 26.43 -25.05 6.20
C PRO A 678 27.12 -25.23 4.84
N ILE A 679 26.31 -25.35 3.80
CA ILE A 679 26.74 -25.31 2.41
C ILE A 679 26.31 -23.99 1.76
N ARG A 680 27.02 -23.63 0.70
CA ARG A 680 26.67 -22.48 -0.14
C ARG A 680 26.03 -22.95 -1.43
N GLU A 681 24.87 -22.39 -1.72
CA GLU A 681 24.17 -22.58 -2.98
C GLU A 681 23.84 -21.25 -3.61
N TYR A 682 23.49 -21.25 -4.91
CA TYR A 682 23.11 -20.04 -5.61
C TYR A 682 21.63 -20.06 -5.97
N PHE A 683 21.03 -18.88 -5.96
CA PHE A 683 19.63 -18.65 -6.28
C PHE A 683 19.52 -17.61 -7.39
N HIS A 684 18.56 -17.76 -8.29
CA HIS A 684 18.30 -16.86 -9.40
C HIS A 684 17.62 -15.58 -8.94
N LYS A 685 17.95 -14.47 -9.60
CA LYS A 685 17.25 -13.19 -9.51
C LYS A 685 16.58 -12.90 -10.85
N TYR A 686 15.25 -12.87 -10.88
CA TYR A 686 14.51 -12.54 -12.09
C TYR A 686 14.15 -11.05 -12.10
N LEU A 687 14.29 -10.42 -13.25
CA LEU A 687 13.94 -9.00 -13.46
C LEU A 687 12.83 -8.92 -14.49
N VAL A 688 11.90 -7.99 -14.33
CA VAL A 688 10.92 -7.68 -15.38
C VAL A 688 11.65 -7.06 -16.57
N THR A 689 11.50 -7.65 -17.74
CA THR A 689 12.06 -7.12 -19.00
C THR A 689 11.00 -6.40 -19.83
N VAL A 690 9.73 -6.79 -19.72
CA VAL A 690 8.61 -6.18 -20.45
C VAL A 690 7.35 -6.16 -19.58
N VAL A 691 6.63 -5.04 -19.63
CA VAL A 691 5.21 -4.98 -19.26
C VAL A 691 4.41 -4.51 -20.46
N ALA A 692 3.37 -5.25 -20.84
CA ALA A 692 2.43 -4.83 -21.88
C ALA A 692 1.05 -4.61 -21.25
N SER A 693 0.35 -3.55 -21.65
CA SER A 693 -1.00 -3.22 -21.22
C SER A 693 -1.90 -3.09 -22.45
N ASP A 694 -2.86 -3.99 -22.56
CA ASP A 694 -3.90 -3.97 -23.57
C ASP A 694 -5.22 -3.60 -22.89
N PRO A 695 -5.88 -2.48 -23.25
CA PRO A 695 -7.15 -2.09 -22.65
C PRO A 695 -8.31 -3.02 -23.03
N ALA A 696 -8.13 -3.94 -23.98
CA ALA A 696 -9.15 -4.80 -24.56
C ALA A 696 -10.33 -4.01 -25.17
N GLU A 697 -10.06 -2.79 -25.65
CA GLU A 697 -11.03 -1.90 -26.28
C GLU A 697 -10.64 -1.64 -27.74
N SER A 698 -11.61 -1.75 -28.65
CA SER A 698 -11.37 -1.55 -30.08
C SER A 698 -10.92 -0.12 -30.38
N GLY A 699 -9.82 0.03 -31.11
CA GLY A 699 -9.30 1.34 -31.53
C GLY A 699 -8.36 1.99 -30.52
N ILE A 700 -8.03 1.33 -29.41
CA ILE A 700 -6.95 1.73 -28.51
C ILE A 700 -5.80 0.74 -28.67
N GLU A 701 -4.62 1.23 -29.07
CA GLU A 701 -3.43 0.40 -29.21
C GLU A 701 -2.90 -0.03 -27.84
N ALA A 702 -2.47 -1.29 -27.74
CA ALA A 702 -1.78 -1.78 -26.56
C ALA A 702 -0.44 -1.05 -26.39
N VAL A 703 -0.08 -0.75 -25.15
CA VAL A 703 1.18 -0.07 -24.80
C VAL A 703 2.15 -1.08 -24.20
N GLN A 704 3.38 -1.06 -24.67
CA GLN A 704 4.47 -1.86 -24.13
C GLN A 704 5.52 -0.96 -23.47
N THR A 705 6.00 -1.35 -22.30
CA THR A 705 7.19 -0.78 -21.65
C THR A 705 8.25 -1.85 -21.49
N ARG A 706 9.42 -1.60 -22.05
CA ARG A 706 10.60 -2.47 -21.99
C ARG A 706 11.65 -1.89 -21.04
N TYR A 707 12.31 -2.77 -20.30
CA TYR A 707 13.36 -2.46 -19.34
C TYR A 707 14.64 -3.21 -19.74
N ASP A 708 15.67 -2.46 -20.14
CA ASP A 708 16.99 -3.00 -20.46
C ASP A 708 17.98 -2.61 -19.33
N TYR A 709 18.41 -3.61 -18.55
CA TYR A 709 19.32 -3.41 -17.43
C TYR A 709 20.77 -3.36 -17.92
N VAL A 710 21.41 -2.19 -17.77
CA VAL A 710 22.74 -1.93 -18.35
C VAL A 710 23.84 -2.20 -17.32
N GLY A 711 24.86 -2.94 -17.74
CA GLY A 711 26.01 -3.28 -16.90
C GLY A 711 25.76 -4.54 -16.06
N GLY A 712 26.43 -4.62 -14.90
CA GLY A 712 26.34 -5.74 -13.98
C GLY A 712 25.41 -5.47 -12.81
N ALA A 713 24.78 -6.52 -12.29
CA ALA A 713 24.04 -6.47 -11.04
C ALA A 713 24.94 -6.06 -9.86
N ALA A 714 24.43 -5.28 -8.93
CA ALA A 714 25.10 -4.95 -7.68
C ALA A 714 24.54 -5.77 -6.52
N TRP A 715 25.44 -6.33 -5.72
CA TRP A 715 25.14 -7.08 -4.50
C TRP A 715 25.92 -6.49 -3.33
N HIS A 716 25.32 -6.53 -2.15
CA HIS A 716 25.95 -6.12 -0.90
C HIS A 716 26.05 -7.32 0.04
N TYR A 717 27.03 -7.29 0.95
CA TYR A 717 27.12 -8.27 2.03
C TYR A 717 25.95 -8.07 2.99
N ASP A 718 25.28 -9.15 3.37
CA ASP A 718 24.20 -9.12 4.35
C ASP A 718 24.78 -8.73 5.71
N ASP A 719 24.54 -7.48 6.11
CA ASP A 719 24.95 -6.90 7.38
C ASP A 719 23.85 -7.01 8.45
N ASN A 720 22.82 -7.83 8.19
CA ASN A 720 21.75 -8.08 9.14
C ASN A 720 22.28 -8.82 10.37
N ASP A 721 22.34 -8.13 11.50
CA ASP A 721 22.86 -8.69 12.73
C ASP A 721 22.00 -9.84 13.28
N LEU A 722 20.73 -9.93 12.85
CA LEU A 722 19.79 -10.99 13.23
C LEU A 722 20.02 -12.32 12.52
N LEU A 723 20.90 -12.35 11.51
CA LEU A 723 21.35 -13.59 10.91
C LEU A 723 22.65 -14.04 11.59
N PRO A 724 22.83 -15.32 11.93
CA PRO A 724 24.12 -15.81 12.41
C PRO A 724 25.23 -15.46 11.39
N ALA A 725 26.39 -14.97 11.86
CA ALA A 725 27.47 -14.51 10.97
C ALA A 725 27.88 -15.56 9.92
N LYS A 726 27.84 -16.86 10.27
CA LYS A 726 28.10 -17.99 9.36
C LYS A 726 27.10 -18.14 8.21
N ARG A 727 25.91 -17.53 8.31
CA ARG A 727 24.84 -17.54 7.28
C ARG A 727 24.82 -16.27 6.42
N ARG A 728 25.54 -15.21 6.81
CA ARG A 728 25.61 -13.94 6.07
C ARG A 728 26.52 -14.05 4.84
N THR A 729 26.08 -13.53 3.70
CA THR A 729 26.83 -13.57 2.44
C THR A 729 26.44 -12.40 1.52
N TRP A 730 26.99 -12.35 0.29
CA TRP A 730 26.68 -11.29 -0.68
C TRP A 730 25.32 -11.53 -1.37
N SER A 731 24.26 -11.53 -0.58
CA SER A 731 22.88 -11.87 -0.97
C SER A 731 21.93 -10.67 -1.02
N ASP A 732 22.37 -9.49 -0.60
CA ASP A 732 21.53 -8.29 -0.56
C ASP A 732 21.57 -7.57 -1.93
N PHE A 733 20.48 -7.66 -2.69
CA PHE A 733 20.42 -7.13 -4.05
C PHE A 733 20.26 -5.60 -4.05
N ARG A 734 21.21 -4.90 -4.67
CA ARG A 734 21.20 -3.43 -4.79
C ARG A 734 20.75 -2.92 -6.16
N GLY A 735 20.43 -3.82 -7.09
CA GLY A 735 19.91 -3.46 -8.40
C GLY A 735 20.99 -3.16 -9.44
N TYR A 736 20.61 -2.41 -10.46
CA TYR A 736 21.48 -1.95 -11.54
C TYR A 736 21.69 -0.44 -11.46
N ALA A 737 22.90 0.01 -11.81
CA ALA A 737 23.24 1.43 -11.81
C ALA A 737 22.54 2.21 -12.93
N THR A 738 22.21 1.55 -14.03
CA THR A 738 21.57 2.17 -15.20
C THR A 738 20.55 1.19 -15.80
N VAL A 739 19.37 1.72 -16.10
CA VAL A 739 18.29 0.96 -16.75
C VAL A 739 17.67 1.85 -17.81
N ASP A 740 17.67 1.36 -19.05
CA ASP A 740 17.01 2.02 -20.16
C ASP A 740 15.55 1.57 -20.20
N VAL A 741 14.63 2.55 -20.17
CA VAL A 741 13.19 2.30 -20.18
C VAL A 741 12.60 2.86 -21.47
N THR A 742 12.00 1.98 -22.28
CA THR A 742 11.37 2.37 -23.55
C THR A 742 9.88 2.06 -23.50
N THR A 743 9.02 3.05 -23.73
CA THR A 743 7.57 2.88 -23.80
C THR A 743 7.05 3.29 -25.19
N GLY A 744 6.18 2.47 -25.78
CA GLY A 744 5.54 2.74 -27.07
C GLY A 744 4.28 1.90 -27.29
N SER A 745 3.48 2.23 -28.30
CA SER A 745 2.41 1.34 -28.75
C SER A 745 2.98 0.14 -29.52
N LEU A 746 2.27 -0.99 -29.46
CA LEU A 746 2.58 -2.22 -30.20
C LEU A 746 2.37 -2.08 -31.71
#